data_AF-A0A3P9BMR4-F1
#
_entry.id   AF-A0A3P9BMR4-F1
#
_cell.length_a   1.000
_cell.length_b   1.000
_cell.length_c   1.000
_cell.angle_alpha   90.00
_cell.angle_beta   90.00
_cell.angle_gamma   90.00
#
_symmetry.space_group_name_H-M   'P 1'
#
loop_
_entity.id
_entity.type
_entity.pdbx_description
1 polymer ?
#
loop_
_entity_poly.entity_id
_entity_poly.type
_entity_poly.pdbx_seq_one_letter_code
_entity_poly.pdbx_strand_id
1 'polypeptide(L)'
;MVKTRYKGKSSINPSTSSSNPDRAKGAGGNNMRDRATIKRLNMYRQKQRCDSRGKVVKPLQYQSTVAPGTVARVEPNIKWFANTRVIKQSSLQKFQEEMEAVKKDPYRVVMRQSKLPMSLLHDRVKAHNSKVHILDTEGFENTFGPKAQRKRPSLVVGDVKDLVEQAEASALSYNAENDKDLVTEDTGVRAEAREEIFKKGQSKRIWGELYKVIDSSDVIIQVLDARDPMGTRSKSIETYLKKEKSWKHLIFVLNKCDLVPTWVTKRWVAVLSQEYPTLAFHASLTNSFGKGSLIQLLRQFGKLHTDKKQISVGFIGYPNVGKSSIINTLRSKKVCNVAPLAGETKVWQYITLMRRIFLIDCPGVVYPSEDSESDIVLKGVVQVEKIKNPEEHISAVLERAKPEYIQKTYRIPTWNCADDFLEKLAFRTGKLLKGGEPDLATVSKMVLNDWQRGPHQTVPSVHCQLQDRRGSRACAEGTTRQSDAISEEREEEQQRQKEQVQKILANVRQNFGKISVAPEFSEEDLVPMDMPDLDMSDFSGSDGEEDEGTEETKAKRKMRQALNQLMKASGDERRRRNEQPEDRRSRWESDRPRERERGGERHRERNALASQQAERQQQDERRRENRQRREENQERDLGRSEEEGDEASAAPAVKEKPNFELSGALTEDTKHFGEW
;
A
#
# COMPACT_ATOMS: atom_id res chain seq x y z
N MET A 1 -7.30 -6.58 72.66
CA MET A 1 -8.06 -6.68 71.39
C MET A 1 -7.09 -6.70 70.21
N VAL A 2 -6.74 -7.90 69.73
CA VAL A 2 -5.92 -8.09 68.52
C VAL A 2 -6.87 -8.08 67.32
N LYS A 3 -6.68 -7.15 66.37
CA LYS A 3 -7.49 -7.09 65.15
C LYS A 3 -7.30 -8.41 64.37
N THR A 4 -8.41 -9.10 64.11
CA THR A 4 -8.45 -10.31 63.29
C THR A 4 -8.00 -9.98 61.86
N ARG A 5 -6.93 -10.65 61.39
CA ARG A 5 -6.54 -10.61 59.97
C ARG A 5 -7.69 -11.16 59.14
N TYR A 6 -8.23 -10.32 58.27
CA TYR A 6 -9.22 -10.68 57.26
C TYR A 6 -8.72 -11.85 56.39
N LYS A 7 -9.25 -13.06 56.60
CA LYS A 7 -9.08 -14.23 55.71
C LYS A 7 -10.18 -14.23 54.64
N GLY A 8 -10.17 -13.23 53.76
CA GLY A 8 -11.00 -13.23 52.56
C GLY A 8 -10.29 -13.91 51.40
N LYS A 9 -10.19 -15.25 51.41
CA LYS A 9 -9.97 -15.99 50.15
C LYS A 9 -11.35 -16.24 49.56
N SER A 10 -11.80 -15.39 48.65
CA SER A 10 -12.80 -15.83 47.68
C SER A 10 -12.15 -16.95 46.87
N SER A 11 -12.51 -18.20 47.19
CA SER A 11 -12.10 -19.39 46.47
C SER A 11 -12.85 -19.44 45.14
N ILE A 12 -12.51 -18.54 44.21
CA ILE A 12 -12.87 -18.74 42.81
C ILE A 12 -12.15 -20.02 42.39
N ASN A 13 -12.91 -21.11 42.25
CA ASN A 13 -12.36 -22.41 41.92
C ASN A 13 -11.68 -22.29 40.54
N PRO A 14 -10.34 -22.33 40.44
CA PRO A 14 -9.64 -22.02 39.20
C PRO A 14 -9.93 -23.06 38.10
N SER A 15 -10.40 -24.25 38.49
CA SER A 15 -10.82 -25.33 37.61
C SER A 15 -11.99 -24.93 36.70
N THR A 16 -12.96 -24.15 37.20
CA THR A 16 -14.15 -23.72 36.45
C THR A 16 -14.00 -22.36 35.78
N SER A 17 -12.81 -21.74 35.86
CA SER A 17 -12.55 -20.44 35.25
C SER A 17 -12.76 -20.43 33.73
N SER A 18 -13.21 -19.28 33.21
CA SER A 18 -13.28 -19.01 31.77
C SER A 18 -11.90 -18.98 31.08
N SER A 19 -10.83 -18.81 31.86
CA SER A 19 -9.43 -18.81 31.40
C SER A 19 -8.73 -20.16 31.51
N ASN A 20 -9.37 -21.18 32.11
CA ASN A 20 -8.80 -22.51 32.21
C ASN A 20 -9.07 -23.31 30.93
N PRO A 21 -8.03 -23.71 30.16
CA PRO A 21 -8.22 -24.51 28.95
C PRO A 21 -8.74 -25.92 29.21
N ASP A 22 -8.54 -26.46 30.42
CA ASP A 22 -8.86 -27.84 30.77
C ASP A 22 -10.13 -27.92 31.66
N ARG A 23 -10.98 -26.89 31.62
CA ARG A 23 -12.27 -26.86 32.31
C ARG A 23 -13.25 -27.90 31.71
N ALA A 24 -13.96 -28.63 32.57
CA ALA A 24 -15.10 -29.46 32.16
C ALA A 24 -16.23 -28.62 31.52
N LYS A 25 -16.74 -29.03 30.34
CA LYS A 25 -17.85 -28.34 29.67
C LYS A 25 -19.12 -28.53 30.51
N GLY A 26 -19.64 -27.46 31.13
CA GLY A 26 -20.93 -27.50 31.83
C GLY A 26 -22.10 -27.69 30.85
N ALA A 27 -23.22 -28.21 31.34
CA ALA A 27 -24.40 -28.61 30.56
C ALA A 27 -25.15 -27.50 29.78
N GLY A 28 -24.66 -26.25 29.78
CA GLY A 28 -25.25 -25.08 29.08
C GLY A 28 -24.35 -24.50 27.98
N GLY A 29 -23.73 -25.36 27.17
CA GLY A 29 -22.49 -25.13 26.40
C GLY A 29 -22.49 -24.21 25.18
N ASN A 30 -23.38 -23.21 25.02
CA ASN A 30 -23.38 -22.38 23.80
C ASN A 30 -22.64 -21.02 23.91
N ASN A 31 -22.39 -20.49 25.11
CA ASN A 31 -21.76 -19.16 25.28
C ASN A 31 -20.30 -19.19 25.74
N MET A 32 -19.68 -20.36 25.83
CA MET A 32 -18.34 -20.53 26.40
C MET A 32 -17.26 -20.67 25.32
N ARG A 33 -16.07 -20.10 25.56
CA ARG A 33 -14.94 -20.15 24.63
C ARG A 33 -14.32 -21.56 24.57
N ASP A 34 -13.92 -21.98 23.37
CA ASP A 34 -13.21 -23.26 23.16
C ASP A 34 -11.82 -23.29 23.78
N ARG A 35 -11.33 -24.50 24.10
CA ARG A 35 -9.97 -24.76 24.60
C ARG A 35 -8.89 -24.09 23.76
N ALA A 36 -8.97 -24.18 22.43
CA ALA A 36 -8.01 -23.53 21.53
C ALA A 36 -8.06 -22.00 21.61
N THR A 37 -9.26 -21.42 21.72
CA THR A 37 -9.43 -19.98 21.89
C THR A 37 -8.90 -19.51 23.24
N ILE A 38 -9.12 -20.28 24.31
CA ILE A 38 -8.57 -20.00 25.63
C ILE A 38 -7.04 -20.03 25.61
N LYS A 39 -6.43 -21.08 25.04
CA LYS A 39 -4.95 -21.17 24.89
C LYS A 39 -4.37 -19.97 24.13
N ARG A 40 -5.00 -19.58 23.02
CA ARG A 40 -4.61 -18.39 22.23
C ARG A 40 -4.74 -17.08 23.02
N LEU A 41 -5.82 -16.89 23.78
CA LEU A 41 -5.98 -15.69 24.61
C LEU A 41 -4.99 -15.66 25.78
N ASN A 42 -4.71 -16.83 26.36
CA ASN A 42 -3.72 -16.96 27.42
C ASN A 42 -2.31 -16.64 26.93
N MET A 43 -1.98 -16.87 25.65
CA MET A 43 -0.71 -16.47 25.03
C MET A 43 -0.40 -14.98 25.28
N TYR A 44 -1.37 -14.08 25.06
CA TYR A 44 -1.18 -12.63 25.27
C TYR A 44 -1.03 -12.22 26.75
N ARG A 45 -1.33 -13.13 27.67
CA ARG A 45 -1.30 -12.90 29.13
C ARG A 45 -0.17 -13.65 29.82
N GLN A 46 0.66 -14.39 29.09
CA GLN A 46 1.74 -15.18 29.69
C GLN A 46 2.77 -14.27 30.35
N LYS A 47 3.25 -14.71 31.51
CA LYS A 47 4.30 -14.05 32.29
C LYS A 47 5.18 -15.12 32.93
N GLN A 48 6.44 -14.77 33.18
CA GLN A 48 7.33 -15.56 34.01
C GLN A 48 6.73 -15.69 35.42
N ARG A 49 6.80 -16.89 36.00
CA ARG A 49 6.35 -17.13 37.38
C ARG A 49 7.55 -17.26 38.30
N CYS A 50 7.57 -16.44 39.34
CA CYS A 50 8.58 -16.46 40.38
C CYS A 50 7.94 -16.79 41.73
N ASP A 51 8.74 -17.38 42.61
CA ASP A 51 8.38 -17.56 44.02
C ASP A 51 8.52 -16.22 44.77
N SER A 52 8.03 -16.17 46.01
CA SER A 52 8.16 -15.06 46.95
C SER A 52 9.60 -14.56 47.16
N ARG A 53 10.59 -15.46 47.03
CA ARG A 53 12.04 -15.16 47.09
C ARG A 53 12.61 -14.65 45.76
N GLY A 54 11.78 -14.44 44.74
CA GLY A 54 12.21 -14.00 43.40
C GLY A 54 12.78 -15.10 42.50
N LYS A 55 12.92 -16.35 42.98
CA LYS A 55 13.40 -17.47 42.17
C LYS A 55 12.39 -17.86 41.09
N VAL A 56 12.85 -18.00 39.85
CA VAL A 56 12.01 -18.38 38.71
C VAL A 56 11.54 -19.83 38.86
N VAL A 57 10.23 -20.04 39.02
CA VAL A 57 9.60 -21.36 39.10
C VAL A 57 9.22 -21.85 37.71
N LYS A 58 8.73 -20.95 36.86
CA LYS A 58 8.42 -21.24 35.47
C LYS A 58 8.94 -20.11 34.57
N PRO A 59 9.91 -20.39 33.68
CA PRO A 59 10.38 -19.41 32.72
C PRO A 59 9.28 -19.06 31.72
N LEU A 60 9.45 -17.94 31.03
CA LEU A 60 8.56 -17.56 29.93
C LEU A 60 8.70 -18.56 28.76
N GLN A 61 7.65 -18.68 27.96
CA GLN A 61 7.69 -19.51 26.75
C GLN A 61 8.81 -19.02 25.81
N TYR A 62 9.61 -19.95 25.28
CA TYR A 62 10.80 -19.69 24.45
C TYR A 62 12.00 -19.05 25.18
N GLN A 63 12.03 -19.04 26.51
CA GLN A 63 13.17 -18.59 27.33
C GLN A 63 13.71 -19.71 28.23
N SER A 64 13.59 -20.97 27.80
CA SER A 64 14.20 -22.10 28.51
C SER A 64 15.70 -22.14 28.25
N THR A 65 16.50 -22.15 29.30
CA THR A 65 17.92 -22.49 29.22
C THR A 65 18.08 -24.00 29.24
N VAL A 66 18.99 -24.51 28.41
CA VAL A 66 19.33 -25.94 28.38
C VAL A 66 20.43 -26.21 29.40
N ALA A 67 20.48 -27.43 29.93
CA ALA A 67 21.53 -27.81 30.86
C ALA A 67 22.92 -27.73 30.19
N PRO A 68 23.96 -27.26 30.91
CA PRO A 68 25.34 -27.32 30.45
C PRO A 68 25.71 -28.77 30.08
N GLY A 69 26.28 -28.97 28.89
CA GLY A 69 26.60 -30.31 28.37
C GLY A 69 25.55 -30.93 27.45
N THR A 70 24.45 -30.24 27.14
CA THR A 70 23.53 -30.70 26.10
C THR A 70 24.19 -30.58 24.72
N VAL A 71 24.41 -31.72 24.07
CA VAL A 71 25.10 -31.78 22.77
C VAL A 71 24.09 -31.85 21.63
N ALA A 72 24.19 -30.96 20.65
CA ALA A 72 23.46 -31.08 19.39
C ALA A 72 24.25 -32.02 18.45
N ARG A 73 23.73 -33.22 18.20
CA ARG A 73 24.33 -34.20 17.27
C ARG A 73 23.48 -34.34 16.01
N VAL A 74 24.11 -34.44 14.85
CA VAL A 74 23.45 -34.80 13.58
C VAL A 74 23.78 -36.25 13.29
N GLU A 75 22.76 -37.09 13.16
CA GLU A 75 22.93 -38.51 12.87
C GLU A 75 23.41 -38.70 11.42
N PRO A 76 24.47 -39.50 11.19
CA PRO A 76 24.91 -39.82 9.83
C PRO A 76 23.83 -40.64 9.11
N ASN A 77 23.39 -40.18 7.95
CA ASN A 77 22.35 -40.83 7.15
C ASN A 77 22.70 -40.75 5.65
N ILE A 78 22.63 -41.87 4.93
CA ILE A 78 22.92 -41.92 3.49
C ILE A 78 21.97 -41.02 2.69
N LYS A 79 20.74 -40.79 3.21
CA LYS A 79 19.73 -39.91 2.59
C LYS A 79 20.20 -38.47 2.42
N TRP A 80 21.17 -37.99 3.21
CA TRP A 80 21.74 -36.65 3.04
C TRP A 80 22.44 -36.46 1.70
N PHE A 81 22.99 -37.53 1.14
CA PHE A 81 23.80 -37.51 -0.09
C PHE A 81 22.99 -37.88 -1.35
N ALA A 82 21.73 -38.26 -1.19
CA ALA A 82 20.85 -38.55 -2.31
C ALA A 82 20.26 -37.26 -2.90
N ASN A 83 20.08 -37.22 -4.23
CA ASN A 83 19.42 -36.11 -4.90
C ASN A 83 17.98 -35.95 -4.38
N THR A 84 17.70 -34.83 -3.71
CA THR A 84 16.39 -34.58 -3.08
C THR A 84 15.32 -34.10 -4.05
N ARG A 85 15.71 -33.43 -5.16
CA ARG A 85 14.80 -32.94 -6.21
C ARG A 85 15.43 -33.15 -7.58
N VAL A 86 14.75 -33.91 -8.45
CA VAL A 86 15.15 -34.17 -9.83
C VAL A 86 13.99 -33.81 -10.76
N ILE A 87 14.28 -33.16 -11.89
CA ILE A 87 13.29 -32.81 -12.92
C ILE A 87 13.73 -33.35 -14.28
N LYS A 88 12.78 -33.87 -15.06
CA LYS A 88 13.03 -34.30 -16.45
C LYS A 88 13.09 -33.10 -17.39
N GLN A 89 13.97 -33.15 -18.39
CA GLN A 89 14.13 -32.05 -19.34
C GLN A 89 12.84 -31.70 -20.09
N SER A 90 12.08 -32.70 -20.54
CA SER A 90 10.80 -32.48 -21.24
C SER A 90 9.75 -31.79 -20.35
N SER A 91 9.75 -32.10 -19.05
CA SER A 91 8.86 -31.46 -18.08
C SER A 91 9.31 -30.03 -17.77
N LEU A 92 10.61 -29.77 -17.79
CA LEU A 92 11.19 -28.45 -17.61
C LEU A 92 10.82 -27.51 -18.77
N GLN A 93 10.93 -27.98 -20.00
CA GLN A 93 10.56 -27.20 -21.19
C GLN A 93 9.07 -26.84 -21.19
N LYS A 94 8.19 -27.83 -20.96
CA LYS A 94 6.74 -27.58 -20.81
C LYS A 94 6.44 -26.57 -19.69
N PHE A 95 7.13 -26.71 -18.56
CA PHE A 95 6.98 -25.78 -17.44
C PHE A 95 7.41 -24.35 -17.82
N GLN A 96 8.49 -24.19 -18.58
CA GLN A 96 8.96 -22.88 -19.06
C GLN A 96 7.92 -22.22 -19.98
N GLU A 97 7.38 -22.96 -20.95
CA GLU A 97 6.37 -22.48 -21.89
C GLU A 97 5.08 -22.04 -21.18
N GLU A 98 4.53 -22.88 -20.30
CA GLU A 98 3.32 -22.56 -19.53
C GLU A 98 3.51 -21.37 -18.61
N MET A 99 4.67 -21.29 -17.94
CA MET A 99 4.97 -20.20 -17.03
C MET A 99 5.22 -18.88 -17.75
N GLU A 100 5.79 -18.91 -18.95
CA GLU A 100 5.96 -17.72 -19.78
C GLU A 100 4.60 -17.19 -20.24
N ALA A 101 3.69 -18.06 -20.67
CA ALA A 101 2.33 -17.69 -21.02
C ALA A 101 1.58 -17.07 -19.84
N VAL A 102 1.71 -17.65 -18.63
CA VAL A 102 1.09 -17.11 -17.41
C VAL A 102 1.72 -15.78 -17.00
N LYS A 103 3.02 -15.58 -17.19
CA LYS A 103 3.71 -14.34 -16.81
C LYS A 103 3.39 -13.17 -17.74
N LYS A 104 3.02 -13.44 -19.00
CA LYS A 104 2.57 -12.42 -19.96
C LYS A 104 1.19 -11.88 -19.64
N ASP A 105 0.31 -12.69 -19.04
CA ASP A 105 -1.05 -12.29 -18.68
C ASP A 105 -1.10 -11.61 -17.29
N PRO A 106 -1.47 -10.32 -17.19
CA PRO A 106 -1.53 -9.60 -15.92
C PRO A 106 -2.67 -10.04 -15.00
N TYR A 107 -3.67 -10.77 -15.51
CA TYR A 107 -4.83 -11.23 -14.72
C TYR A 107 -4.63 -12.62 -14.12
N ARG A 108 -3.69 -13.40 -14.65
CA ARG A 108 -3.36 -14.73 -14.11
C ARG A 108 -2.33 -14.60 -13.00
N VAL A 109 -2.57 -15.29 -11.89
CA VAL A 109 -1.64 -15.27 -10.75
C VAL A 109 -1.26 -16.65 -10.27
N VAL A 110 0.04 -16.84 -10.05
CA VAL A 110 0.62 -18.07 -9.50
C VAL A 110 0.64 -18.02 -7.98
N MET A 111 -0.12 -18.92 -7.34
CA MET A 111 -0.32 -18.90 -5.89
C MET A 111 0.82 -19.55 -5.10
N ARG A 112 1.25 -20.77 -5.47
CA ARG A 112 2.17 -21.61 -4.68
C ARG A 112 3.60 -21.57 -5.22
N GLN A 113 4.16 -20.37 -5.37
CA GLN A 113 5.49 -20.17 -5.96
C GLN A 113 6.61 -20.86 -5.16
N SER A 114 6.48 -21.02 -3.84
CA SER A 114 7.50 -21.68 -2.99
C SER A 114 7.70 -23.17 -3.28
N LYS A 115 6.70 -23.84 -3.87
CA LYS A 115 6.80 -25.25 -4.26
C LYS A 115 7.36 -25.43 -5.67
N LEU A 116 7.29 -24.40 -6.50
CA LEU A 116 7.68 -24.44 -7.90
C LEU A 116 9.16 -24.05 -8.06
N PRO A 117 9.91 -24.68 -8.99
CA PRO A 117 11.31 -24.37 -9.22
C PRO A 117 11.46 -23.10 -10.07
N MET A 118 11.07 -21.94 -9.51
CA MET A 118 11.08 -20.65 -10.22
C MET A 118 12.48 -20.20 -10.66
N SER A 119 13.55 -20.71 -10.04
CA SER A 119 14.93 -20.43 -10.43
C SER A 119 15.28 -20.91 -11.85
N LEU A 120 14.55 -21.91 -12.37
CA LEU A 120 14.79 -22.51 -13.69
C LEU A 120 14.17 -21.71 -14.85
N LEU A 121 13.41 -20.65 -14.56
CA LEU A 121 12.77 -19.80 -15.58
C LEU A 121 13.66 -18.68 -16.10
N HIS A 122 14.66 -18.27 -15.30
CA HIS A 122 15.58 -17.22 -15.70
C HIS A 122 16.75 -17.84 -16.43
N ASP A 123 16.59 -18.03 -17.73
CA ASP A 123 17.72 -18.38 -18.57
C ASP A 123 18.72 -17.22 -18.52
N ARG A 124 19.91 -17.46 -17.97
CA ARG A 124 20.97 -16.44 -17.85
C ARG A 124 21.60 -16.09 -19.20
N VAL A 125 21.01 -16.55 -20.29
CA VAL A 125 21.49 -16.40 -21.66
C VAL A 125 21.19 -14.97 -22.16
N LYS A 126 21.78 -13.98 -21.49
CA LYS A 126 22.32 -12.81 -22.20
C LYS A 126 23.81 -13.05 -22.45
N ALA A 127 24.12 -14.15 -23.14
CA ALA A 127 25.49 -14.50 -23.50
C ALA A 127 26.08 -13.52 -24.55
N HIS A 128 25.23 -12.80 -25.29
CA HIS A 128 25.69 -11.97 -26.40
C HIS A 128 26.36 -10.64 -26.00
N ASN A 129 26.26 -10.19 -24.74
CA ASN A 129 26.76 -8.88 -24.30
C ASN A 129 27.52 -8.91 -22.96
N SER A 130 27.98 -10.08 -22.47
CA SER A 130 29.05 -10.05 -21.49
C SER A 130 30.29 -9.57 -22.23
N LYS A 131 30.56 -8.27 -22.20
CA LYS A 131 31.86 -7.70 -22.62
C LYS A 131 32.93 -8.68 -22.13
N VAL A 132 33.78 -9.14 -23.05
CA VAL A 132 34.91 -10.00 -22.71
C VAL A 132 35.63 -9.35 -21.53
N HIS A 133 35.94 -10.12 -20.49
CA HIS A 133 36.60 -9.59 -19.31
C HIS A 133 38.06 -9.23 -19.68
N ILE A 134 38.27 -8.03 -20.22
CA ILE A 134 39.56 -7.53 -20.73
C ILE A 134 40.65 -7.61 -19.63
N LEU A 135 40.27 -7.55 -18.36
CA LEU A 135 41.19 -7.67 -17.23
C LEU A 135 41.85 -9.05 -17.12
N ASP A 136 41.26 -10.11 -17.69
CA ASP A 136 41.88 -11.44 -17.74
C ASP A 136 43.04 -11.49 -18.75
N THR A 137 42.96 -10.65 -19.80
CA THR A 137 43.98 -10.54 -20.85
C THR A 137 45.00 -9.43 -20.58
N GLU A 138 44.54 -8.30 -20.04
CA GLU A 138 45.31 -7.07 -19.86
C GLU A 138 45.05 -6.47 -18.46
N GLY A 139 45.87 -6.84 -17.47
CA GLY A 139 45.81 -6.23 -16.14
C GLY A 139 46.27 -4.76 -16.11
N PHE A 140 45.82 -3.99 -15.12
CA PHE A 140 46.11 -2.55 -15.02
C PHE A 140 47.60 -2.21 -15.01
N GLU A 141 48.45 -3.01 -14.32
CA GLU A 141 49.90 -2.79 -14.29
C GLU A 141 50.57 -2.95 -15.66
N ASN A 142 49.99 -3.82 -16.51
CA ASN A 142 50.53 -4.12 -17.84
C ASN A 142 50.01 -3.14 -18.91
N THR A 143 48.86 -2.49 -18.67
CA THR A 143 48.30 -1.50 -19.60
C THR A 143 48.82 -0.09 -19.33
N PHE A 144 48.99 0.30 -18.07
CA PHE A 144 49.43 1.65 -17.69
C PHE A 144 50.37 1.62 -16.47
N GLY A 145 51.38 2.50 -16.47
CA GLY A 145 52.35 2.61 -15.39
C GLY A 145 53.76 2.12 -15.75
N PRO A 146 54.66 1.97 -14.76
CA PRO A 146 56.08 1.69 -15.01
C PRO A 146 56.34 0.30 -15.60
N LYS A 147 55.42 -0.66 -15.40
CA LYS A 147 55.47 -2.02 -15.96
C LYS A 147 54.67 -2.18 -17.26
N ALA A 148 54.20 -1.08 -17.85
CA ALA A 148 53.32 -1.11 -19.01
C ALA A 148 53.98 -1.82 -20.22
N GLN A 149 53.36 -2.93 -20.62
CA GLN A 149 53.74 -3.73 -21.79
C GLN A 149 52.95 -3.32 -23.04
N ARG A 150 51.81 -2.64 -22.88
CA ARG A 150 50.98 -2.19 -24.01
C ARG A 150 51.66 -1.07 -24.78
N LYS A 151 52.05 -1.34 -26.03
CA LYS A 151 52.68 -0.36 -26.93
C LYS A 151 51.74 0.21 -28.01
N ARG A 152 50.66 -0.49 -28.34
CA ARG A 152 49.69 -0.06 -29.38
C ARG A 152 48.26 -0.14 -28.84
N PRO A 153 47.36 0.78 -29.23
CA PRO A 153 45.96 0.69 -28.91
C PRO A 153 45.26 -0.33 -29.81
N SER A 154 44.29 -1.07 -29.27
CA SER A 154 43.30 -1.79 -30.05
C SER A 154 42.24 -0.79 -30.53
N LEU A 155 42.38 -0.32 -31.77
CA LEU A 155 41.38 0.55 -32.40
C LEU A 155 40.33 -0.31 -33.09
N VAL A 156 39.08 0.17 -33.07
CA VAL A 156 37.96 -0.46 -33.80
C VAL A 156 37.94 -0.04 -35.27
N VAL A 157 38.87 0.84 -35.66
CA VAL A 157 38.95 1.48 -36.97
C VAL A 157 40.08 0.86 -37.80
N GLY A 158 39.82 0.66 -39.10
CA GLY A 158 40.82 0.20 -40.07
C GLY A 158 41.63 1.33 -40.70
N ASP A 159 40.95 2.41 -41.11
CA ASP A 159 41.56 3.50 -41.89
C ASP A 159 41.52 4.86 -41.17
N VAL A 160 42.46 5.74 -41.55
CA VAL A 160 42.51 7.12 -41.01
C VAL A 160 41.25 7.91 -41.35
N LYS A 161 40.60 7.60 -42.47
CA LYS A 161 39.34 8.24 -42.89
C LYS A 161 38.21 7.94 -41.92
N ASP A 162 37.99 6.66 -41.58
CA ASP A 162 36.91 6.31 -40.64
C ASP A 162 37.20 6.86 -39.22
N LEU A 163 38.48 7.05 -38.86
CA LEU A 163 38.82 7.67 -37.58
C LEU A 163 38.41 9.15 -37.56
N VAL A 164 38.58 9.87 -38.68
CA VAL A 164 38.12 11.25 -38.83
C VAL A 164 36.59 11.29 -38.78
N GLU A 165 35.89 10.40 -39.48
CA GLU A 165 34.43 10.33 -39.45
C GLU A 165 33.89 10.04 -38.03
N GLN A 166 34.53 9.13 -37.28
CA GLN A 166 34.17 8.88 -35.88
C GLN A 166 34.45 10.07 -34.98
N ALA A 167 35.56 10.79 -35.20
CA ALA A 167 35.89 11.99 -34.44
C ALA A 167 34.87 13.11 -34.70
N GLU A 168 34.47 13.31 -35.96
CA GLU A 168 33.42 14.27 -36.34
C GLU A 168 32.07 13.90 -35.72
N ALA A 169 31.68 12.62 -35.79
CA ALA A 169 30.45 12.14 -35.15
C ALA A 169 30.48 12.32 -33.63
N SER A 170 31.63 12.04 -32.98
CA SER A 170 31.82 12.26 -31.55
C SER A 170 31.74 13.74 -31.19
N ALA A 171 32.33 14.63 -31.99
CA ALA A 171 32.28 16.08 -31.79
C ALA A 171 30.86 16.63 -31.95
N LEU A 172 30.08 16.12 -32.92
CA LEU A 172 28.67 16.46 -33.08
C LEU A 172 27.79 15.93 -31.93
N SER A 173 28.14 14.78 -31.36
CA SER A 173 27.42 14.19 -30.23
C SER A 173 27.80 14.82 -28.88
N TYR A 174 28.92 15.55 -28.82
CA TYR A 174 29.43 16.14 -27.60
C TYR A 174 28.55 17.32 -27.18
N ASN A 175 28.14 17.32 -25.91
CA ASN A 175 27.39 18.40 -25.30
C ASN A 175 28.14 18.92 -24.08
N ALA A 176 28.53 20.19 -24.12
CA ALA A 176 29.32 20.85 -23.08
C ALA A 176 28.61 20.89 -21.71
N GLU A 177 27.28 20.89 -21.67
CA GLU A 177 26.52 20.90 -20.41
C GLU A 177 26.61 19.58 -19.63
N ASN A 178 26.82 18.47 -20.34
CA ASN A 178 26.93 17.15 -19.73
C ASN A 178 28.37 16.81 -19.31
N ASP A 179 29.34 17.62 -19.74
CA ASP A 179 30.75 17.42 -19.41
C ASP A 179 31.03 17.93 -17.99
N LYS A 180 31.30 16.98 -17.08
CA LYS A 180 31.62 17.27 -15.68
C LYS A 180 33.06 17.75 -15.49
N ASP A 181 33.92 17.46 -16.46
CA ASP A 181 35.34 17.78 -16.41
C ASP A 181 35.63 19.14 -17.08
N LEU A 182 34.63 19.74 -17.73
CA LEU A 182 34.71 21.10 -18.27
C LEU A 182 34.86 22.12 -17.14
N VAL A 183 36.06 22.67 -17.02
CA VAL A 183 36.37 23.73 -16.06
C VAL A 183 35.60 24.98 -16.44
N THR A 184 34.52 25.25 -15.70
CA THR A 184 33.73 26.49 -15.83
C THR A 184 34.35 27.58 -14.95
N GLU A 185 34.43 28.81 -15.45
CA GLU A 185 34.88 29.94 -14.64
C GLU A 185 33.88 30.20 -13.50
N ASP A 186 34.38 30.31 -12.25
CA ASP A 186 33.52 30.55 -11.08
C ASP A 186 33.02 32.01 -11.10
N THR A 187 31.78 32.19 -11.55
CA THR A 187 31.09 33.49 -11.58
C THR A 187 30.78 34.03 -10.18
N GLY A 188 31.04 33.26 -9.11
CA GLY A 188 30.74 33.62 -7.73
C GLY A 188 29.26 33.51 -7.38
N VAL A 189 28.39 33.19 -8.33
CA VAL A 189 26.94 33.00 -8.15
C VAL A 189 26.65 31.51 -8.00
N ARG A 190 26.01 31.12 -6.90
CA ARG A 190 25.59 29.74 -6.66
C ARG A 190 24.09 29.67 -6.49
N ALA A 191 23.48 28.59 -6.97
CA ALA A 191 22.06 28.32 -6.73
C ALA A 191 21.79 28.16 -5.23
N GLU A 192 20.65 28.66 -4.75
CA GLU A 192 20.23 28.49 -3.36
C GLU A 192 20.08 26.99 -3.03
N ALA A 193 20.39 26.63 -1.79
CA ALA A 193 20.23 25.26 -1.33
C ALA A 193 18.76 24.84 -1.32
N ARG A 194 18.48 23.69 -1.95
CA ARG A 194 17.15 23.06 -1.96
C ARG A 194 16.59 22.88 -0.54
N GLU A 195 15.36 23.35 -0.35
CA GLU A 195 14.69 23.29 0.95
C GLU A 195 14.51 21.85 1.45
N GLU A 196 14.63 21.64 2.76
CA GLU A 196 14.42 20.33 3.39
C GLU A 196 12.98 19.83 3.27
N ILE A 197 12.01 20.72 3.01
CA ILE A 197 10.61 20.36 2.92
C ILE A 197 10.33 19.44 1.73
N PHE A 198 11.06 19.60 0.63
CA PHE A 198 10.96 18.74 -0.55
C PHE A 198 11.48 17.32 -0.30
N LYS A 199 12.28 17.12 0.76
CA LYS A 199 12.73 15.79 1.20
C LYS A 199 11.66 15.06 2.03
N LYS A 200 10.53 15.70 2.37
CA LYS A 200 9.42 15.04 3.08
C LYS A 200 8.83 13.92 2.23
N GLY A 201 8.49 12.81 2.88
CA GLY A 201 8.05 11.58 2.20
C GLY A 201 9.18 10.63 1.83
N GLN A 202 10.45 11.08 1.86
CA GLN A 202 11.63 10.25 1.59
C GLN A 202 12.34 9.75 2.86
N SER A 203 11.81 10.05 4.05
CA SER A 203 12.45 9.70 5.33
C SER A 203 12.56 8.18 5.54
N LYS A 204 13.70 7.71 6.03
CA LYS A 204 13.95 6.30 6.39
C LYS A 204 12.86 5.71 7.28
N ARG A 205 12.27 6.51 8.18
CA ARG A 205 11.14 6.09 9.02
C ARG A 205 9.93 5.70 8.17
N ILE A 206 9.54 6.53 7.21
CA ILE A 206 8.37 6.30 6.34
C ILE A 206 8.60 5.06 5.47
N TRP A 207 9.81 4.94 4.92
CA TRP A 207 10.21 3.75 4.15
C TRP A 207 10.20 2.47 5.02
N GLY A 208 10.66 2.55 6.27
CA GLY A 208 10.56 1.44 7.22
C GLY A 208 9.11 1.01 7.47
N GLU A 209 8.18 1.95 7.57
CA GLU A 209 6.74 1.65 7.67
C GLU A 209 6.19 1.04 6.38
N LEU A 210 6.57 1.57 5.21
CA LEU A 210 6.17 1.01 3.91
C LEU A 210 6.60 -0.45 3.77
N TYR A 211 7.86 -0.77 4.05
CA TYR A 211 8.34 -2.14 3.93
C TYR A 211 7.67 -3.10 4.92
N LYS A 212 7.28 -2.64 6.12
CA LYS A 212 6.45 -3.43 7.04
C LYS A 212 5.06 -3.73 6.46
N VAL A 213 4.42 -2.75 5.84
CA VAL A 213 3.11 -2.91 5.17
C VAL A 213 3.25 -3.87 4.00
N ILE A 214 4.26 -3.67 3.15
CA ILE A 214 4.56 -4.55 2.03
C ILE A 214 4.78 -5.95 2.54
N ASP A 215 5.52 -6.16 3.63
CA ASP A 215 5.81 -7.51 4.14
C ASP A 215 4.60 -8.20 4.76
N SER A 216 3.79 -7.45 5.52
CA SER A 216 2.62 -7.99 6.20
C SER A 216 1.40 -8.21 5.31
N SER A 217 1.40 -7.65 4.10
CA SER A 217 0.29 -7.76 3.14
C SER A 217 0.46 -8.96 2.21
N ASP A 218 -0.67 -9.56 1.85
CA ASP A 218 -0.80 -10.57 0.80
C ASP A 218 -1.15 -9.94 -0.55
N VAL A 219 -2.00 -8.93 -0.50
CA VAL A 219 -2.44 -8.12 -1.64
C VAL A 219 -2.03 -6.67 -1.38
N ILE A 220 -1.45 -6.03 -2.38
CA ILE A 220 -0.99 -4.65 -2.35
C ILE A 220 -1.83 -3.87 -3.37
N ILE A 221 -2.51 -2.84 -2.88
CA ILE A 221 -3.25 -1.89 -3.70
C ILE A 221 -2.44 -0.61 -3.78
N GLN A 222 -2.03 -0.25 -4.99
CA GLN A 222 -1.42 1.03 -5.27
C GLN A 222 -2.48 2.03 -5.71
N VAL A 223 -2.67 3.06 -4.89
CA VAL A 223 -3.64 4.13 -5.14
C VAL A 223 -2.96 5.22 -5.94
N LEU A 224 -3.58 5.56 -7.07
CA LEU A 224 -3.15 6.58 -8.02
C LEU A 224 -4.19 7.70 -8.08
N ASP A 225 -3.76 8.93 -8.39
CA ASP A 225 -4.66 10.05 -8.63
C ASP A 225 -5.08 10.05 -10.11
N ALA A 226 -6.39 10.07 -10.40
CA ALA A 226 -6.90 10.01 -11.78
C ALA A 226 -6.51 11.22 -12.63
N ARG A 227 -6.12 12.33 -12.00
CA ARG A 227 -5.67 13.56 -12.69
C ARG A 227 -4.30 13.37 -13.35
N ASP A 228 -3.38 12.73 -12.64
CA ASP A 228 -2.03 12.38 -13.12
C ASP A 228 -1.61 11.02 -12.52
N PRO A 229 -2.06 9.91 -13.12
CA PRO A 229 -1.75 8.58 -12.61
C PRO A 229 -0.29 8.19 -12.86
N MET A 230 0.37 8.72 -13.89
CA MET A 230 1.76 8.40 -14.20
C MET A 230 2.72 9.11 -13.24
N GLY A 231 2.47 10.38 -12.91
CA GLY A 231 3.29 11.11 -11.94
C GLY A 231 3.10 10.65 -10.49
N THR A 232 1.96 10.02 -10.17
CA THR A 232 1.69 9.42 -8.85
C THR A 232 1.98 7.91 -8.77
N ARG A 233 2.49 7.32 -9.87
CA ARG A 233 2.91 5.92 -9.95
C ARG A 233 4.37 5.76 -9.52
N SER A 234 4.70 4.62 -8.93
CA SER A 234 6.03 4.35 -8.39
C SER A 234 6.65 3.08 -8.97
N LYS A 235 7.31 3.22 -10.13
CA LYS A 235 7.96 2.11 -10.84
C LYS A 235 9.01 1.37 -9.99
N SER A 236 9.65 2.05 -9.04
CA SER A 236 10.63 1.46 -8.14
C SER A 236 10.03 0.40 -7.22
N ILE A 237 8.84 0.63 -6.64
CA ILE A 237 8.15 -0.39 -5.82
C ILE A 237 7.75 -1.57 -6.70
N GLU A 238 7.23 -1.30 -7.89
CA GLU A 238 6.77 -2.36 -8.78
C GLU A 238 7.91 -3.27 -9.19
N THR A 239 9.07 -2.70 -9.51
CA THR A 239 10.30 -3.43 -9.81
C THR A 239 10.76 -4.22 -8.60
N TYR A 240 10.72 -3.62 -7.41
CA TYR A 240 11.03 -4.28 -6.15
C TYR A 240 10.11 -5.48 -5.87
N LEU A 241 8.80 -5.32 -6.03
CA LEU A 241 7.81 -6.38 -5.82
C LEU A 241 7.98 -7.51 -6.84
N LYS A 242 8.21 -7.18 -8.12
CA LYS A 242 8.47 -8.17 -9.17
C LYS A 242 9.74 -8.99 -8.90
N LYS A 243 10.79 -8.35 -8.37
CA LYS A 243 12.10 -8.97 -8.11
C LYS A 243 12.12 -9.78 -6.81
N GLU A 244 11.65 -9.20 -5.70
CA GLU A 244 11.78 -9.80 -4.37
C GLU A 244 10.53 -10.53 -3.88
N LYS A 245 9.33 -10.10 -4.28
CA LYS A 245 8.06 -10.53 -3.69
C LYS A 245 7.01 -10.88 -4.75
N SER A 246 7.39 -11.71 -5.73
CA SER A 246 6.56 -12.10 -6.87
C SER A 246 5.26 -12.84 -6.51
N TRP A 247 5.12 -13.35 -5.29
CA TRP A 247 3.91 -14.04 -4.81
C TRP A 247 2.83 -13.08 -4.30
N LYS A 248 3.15 -11.78 -4.19
CA LYS A 248 2.21 -10.75 -3.76
C LYS A 248 1.44 -10.21 -4.94
N HIS A 249 0.16 -9.96 -4.72
CA HIS A 249 -0.75 -9.46 -5.75
C HIS A 249 -0.65 -7.93 -5.79
N LEU A 250 -0.37 -7.33 -6.94
CA LEU A 250 -0.35 -5.88 -7.12
C LEU A 250 -1.55 -5.44 -7.97
N ILE A 251 -2.31 -4.46 -7.49
CA ILE A 251 -3.54 -3.95 -8.13
C ILE A 251 -3.50 -2.42 -8.11
N PHE A 252 -3.91 -1.77 -9.18
CA PHE A 252 -4.04 -0.31 -9.20
C PHE A 252 -5.47 0.14 -8.91
N VAL A 253 -5.59 1.22 -8.15
CA VAL A 253 -6.86 1.90 -7.90
C VAL A 253 -6.70 3.36 -8.29
N LEU A 254 -7.36 3.77 -9.36
CA LEU A 254 -7.48 5.16 -9.77
C LEU A 254 -8.53 5.82 -8.89
N ASN A 255 -8.12 6.77 -8.06
CA ASN A 255 -9.00 7.52 -7.18
C ASN A 255 -9.18 8.96 -7.68
N LYS A 256 -10.20 9.66 -7.17
CA LYS A 256 -10.59 11.02 -7.58
C LYS A 256 -11.14 11.12 -9.01
N CYS A 257 -11.82 10.07 -9.48
CA CYS A 257 -12.45 10.06 -10.80
C CYS A 257 -13.58 11.10 -10.95
N ASP A 258 -14.00 11.75 -9.87
CA ASP A 258 -14.96 12.87 -9.85
C ASP A 258 -14.38 14.19 -10.37
N LEU A 259 -13.06 14.33 -10.36
CA LEU A 259 -12.36 15.56 -10.78
C LEU A 259 -12.03 15.60 -12.27
N VAL A 260 -12.29 14.52 -13.00
CA VAL A 260 -11.85 14.30 -14.37
C VAL A 260 -13.05 13.78 -15.19
N PRO A 261 -13.18 14.10 -16.48
CA PRO A 261 -14.24 13.55 -17.32
C PRO A 261 -14.23 12.02 -17.34
N THR A 262 -15.41 11.45 -17.57
CA THR A 262 -15.63 9.99 -17.56
C THR A 262 -14.80 9.28 -18.64
N TRP A 263 -14.65 9.87 -19.83
CA TRP A 263 -13.88 9.28 -20.94
C TRP A 263 -12.38 9.19 -20.62
N VAL A 264 -11.81 10.18 -19.93
CA VAL A 264 -10.40 10.18 -19.52
C VAL A 264 -10.16 9.05 -18.50
N THR A 265 -11.08 8.90 -17.54
CA THR A 265 -11.00 7.80 -16.57
C THR A 265 -11.06 6.44 -17.27
N LYS A 266 -11.99 6.26 -18.23
CA LYS A 266 -12.13 5.04 -19.04
C LYS A 266 -10.82 4.75 -19.81
N ARG A 267 -10.22 5.77 -20.41
CA ARG A 267 -8.95 5.65 -21.14
C ARG A 267 -7.77 5.27 -20.24
N TRP A 268 -7.64 5.90 -19.07
CA TRP A 268 -6.59 5.54 -18.12
C TRP A 268 -6.72 4.11 -17.60
N VAL A 269 -7.96 3.65 -17.33
CA VAL A 269 -8.22 2.25 -16.99
C VAL A 269 -7.78 1.34 -18.14
N ALA A 270 -8.10 1.66 -19.40
CA ALA A 270 -7.70 0.85 -20.54
C ALA A 270 -6.16 0.76 -20.70
N VAL A 271 -5.45 1.87 -20.55
CA VAL A 271 -3.98 1.91 -20.66
C VAL A 271 -3.32 1.11 -19.54
N LEU A 272 -3.71 1.36 -18.29
CA LEU A 272 -3.05 0.73 -17.15
C LEU A 272 -3.43 -0.76 -17.00
N SER A 273 -4.62 -1.15 -17.46
CA SER A 273 -5.10 -2.55 -17.42
C SER A 273 -4.25 -3.51 -18.25
N GLN A 274 -3.49 -3.00 -19.23
CA GLN A 274 -2.53 -3.79 -19.99
C GLN A 274 -1.38 -4.30 -19.12
N GLU A 275 -1.04 -3.59 -18.04
CA GLU A 275 0.07 -3.93 -17.16
C GLU A 275 -0.38 -4.61 -15.87
N TYR A 276 -1.41 -4.07 -15.21
CA TYR A 276 -1.94 -4.61 -13.96
C TYR A 276 -3.45 -4.40 -13.89
N PRO A 277 -4.20 -5.26 -13.18
CA PRO A 277 -5.61 -5.02 -12.94
C PRO A 277 -5.86 -3.65 -12.32
N THR A 278 -6.67 -2.83 -12.98
CA THR A 278 -6.96 -1.46 -12.52
C THR A 278 -8.45 -1.25 -12.28
N LEU A 279 -8.77 -0.51 -11.21
CA LEU A 279 -10.14 -0.16 -10.87
C LEU A 279 -10.27 1.36 -10.71
N ALA A 280 -11.32 1.94 -11.28
CA ALA A 280 -11.70 3.32 -10.99
C ALA A 280 -12.48 3.39 -9.67
N PHE A 281 -12.27 4.46 -8.92
CA PHE A 281 -12.82 4.65 -7.58
C PHE A 281 -13.09 6.12 -7.29
N HIS A 282 -14.20 6.39 -6.60
CA HIS A 282 -14.48 7.68 -6.00
C HIS A 282 -14.75 7.48 -4.51
N ALA A 283 -13.87 8.02 -3.68
CA ALA A 283 -13.90 7.87 -2.24
C ALA A 283 -14.80 8.93 -1.59
N SER A 284 -16.06 8.56 -1.33
CA SER A 284 -16.98 9.30 -0.48
C SER A 284 -17.68 8.35 0.49
N LEU A 285 -18.19 8.87 1.61
CA LEU A 285 -18.97 8.08 2.59
C LEU A 285 -20.42 7.89 2.13
N THR A 286 -20.97 8.87 1.41
CA THR A 286 -22.37 8.92 1.00
C THR A 286 -22.54 8.40 -0.43
N ASN A 287 -21.85 9.02 -1.39
CA ASN A 287 -21.93 8.68 -2.80
C ASN A 287 -20.59 8.13 -3.29
N SER A 288 -20.37 6.82 -3.12
CA SER A 288 -19.13 6.17 -3.55
C SER A 288 -19.26 5.47 -4.90
N PHE A 289 -18.23 5.57 -5.73
CA PHE A 289 -18.08 4.76 -6.95
C PHE A 289 -17.02 3.67 -6.77
N GLY A 290 -17.19 2.51 -7.41
CA GLY A 290 -16.19 1.42 -7.39
C GLY A 290 -16.14 0.57 -6.11
N LYS A 291 -16.83 0.97 -5.03
CA LYS A 291 -16.88 0.23 -3.75
C LYS A 291 -17.27 -1.24 -3.89
N GLY A 292 -18.36 -1.54 -4.61
CA GLY A 292 -18.85 -2.91 -4.79
C GLY A 292 -17.86 -3.78 -5.56
N SER A 293 -17.29 -3.23 -6.63
CA SER A 293 -16.27 -3.86 -7.48
C SER A 293 -14.99 -4.19 -6.69
N LEU A 294 -14.49 -3.25 -5.88
CA LEU A 294 -13.31 -3.50 -5.04
C LEU A 294 -13.58 -4.56 -3.96
N ILE A 295 -14.75 -4.54 -3.32
CA ILE A 295 -15.14 -5.57 -2.35
C ILE A 295 -15.25 -6.95 -3.02
N GLN A 296 -15.81 -7.02 -4.23
CA GLN A 296 -15.91 -8.27 -4.98
C GLN A 296 -14.52 -8.83 -5.32
N LEU A 297 -13.61 -7.99 -5.78
CA LEU A 297 -12.23 -8.37 -6.07
C LEU A 297 -11.52 -8.89 -4.81
N LEU A 298 -11.63 -8.18 -3.69
CA LEU A 298 -11.06 -8.63 -2.42
C LEU A 298 -11.67 -9.95 -1.92
N ARG A 299 -12.96 -10.20 -2.19
CA ARG A 299 -13.61 -11.49 -1.89
C ARG A 299 -13.09 -12.62 -2.79
N GLN A 300 -12.78 -12.34 -4.06
CA GLN A 300 -12.15 -13.32 -4.95
C GLN A 300 -10.78 -13.74 -4.41
N PHE A 301 -9.93 -12.80 -4.01
CA PHE A 301 -8.67 -13.11 -3.31
C PHE A 301 -8.91 -13.85 -1.98
N GLY A 302 -9.98 -13.49 -1.27
CA GLY A 302 -10.54 -14.22 -0.12
C GLY A 302 -10.78 -15.71 -0.36
N LYS A 303 -11.31 -16.06 -1.53
CA LYS A 303 -11.56 -17.45 -1.95
C LYS A 303 -10.27 -18.12 -2.42
N LEU A 304 -9.41 -17.38 -3.11
CA LEU A 304 -8.17 -17.90 -3.66
C LEU A 304 -7.20 -18.35 -2.57
N HIS A 305 -7.03 -17.56 -1.50
CA HIS A 305 -6.24 -17.94 -0.31
C HIS A 305 -7.12 -18.61 0.75
N THR A 306 -7.56 -19.84 0.47
CA THR A 306 -8.33 -20.65 1.44
C THR A 306 -7.44 -21.28 2.52
N ASP A 307 -6.17 -21.50 2.21
CA ASP A 307 -5.13 -21.99 3.12
C ASP A 307 -4.86 -21.00 4.27
N LYS A 308 -5.00 -19.70 4.00
CA LYS A 308 -4.86 -18.65 5.02
C LYS A 308 -6.19 -18.37 5.72
N LYS A 309 -6.14 -18.30 7.05
CA LYS A 309 -7.29 -17.95 7.90
C LYS A 309 -7.79 -16.53 7.59
N GLN A 310 -6.87 -15.63 7.32
CA GLN A 310 -7.11 -14.21 7.06
C GLN A 310 -6.15 -13.68 6.00
N ILE A 311 -6.59 -12.65 5.28
CA ILE A 311 -5.83 -11.98 4.23
C ILE A 311 -5.64 -10.53 4.64
N SER A 312 -4.42 -10.04 4.45
CA SER A 312 -4.05 -8.64 4.67
C SER A 312 -3.89 -7.91 3.35
N VAL A 313 -4.54 -6.75 3.22
CA VAL A 313 -4.51 -5.89 2.03
C VAL A 313 -3.83 -4.58 2.40
N GLY A 314 -2.67 -4.28 1.82
CA GLY A 314 -1.93 -3.05 2.06
C GLY A 314 -2.27 -1.97 1.04
N PHE A 315 -2.53 -0.75 1.49
CA PHE A 315 -2.68 0.42 0.61
C PHE A 315 -1.37 1.20 0.54
N ILE A 316 -0.82 1.38 -0.66
CA ILE A 316 0.40 2.14 -0.94
C ILE A 316 0.12 3.25 -1.96
N GLY A 317 0.97 4.27 -2.03
CA GLY A 317 0.84 5.38 -2.98
C GLY A 317 1.29 6.72 -2.40
N TYR A 318 1.33 7.74 -3.27
CA TYR A 318 1.75 9.10 -2.92
C TYR A 318 0.90 9.72 -1.80
N PRO A 319 1.40 10.73 -1.07
CA PRO A 319 0.57 11.57 -0.20
C PRO A 319 -0.65 12.12 -0.96
N ASN A 320 -1.75 12.42 -0.25
CA ASN A 320 -2.95 13.06 -0.82
C ASN A 320 -3.69 12.37 -1.98
N VAL A 321 -3.29 11.15 -2.39
CA VAL A 321 -4.05 10.35 -3.39
C VAL A 321 -5.37 9.79 -2.85
N GLY A 322 -5.57 9.78 -1.52
CA GLY A 322 -6.82 9.36 -0.88
C GLY A 322 -6.87 7.92 -0.31
N LYS A 323 -5.71 7.34 0.04
CA LYS A 323 -5.62 5.99 0.67
C LYS A 323 -6.57 5.80 1.86
N SER A 324 -6.45 6.67 2.88
CA SER A 324 -7.28 6.62 4.08
C SER A 324 -8.77 6.90 3.79
N SER A 325 -9.07 7.70 2.76
CA SER A 325 -10.44 7.96 2.31
C SER A 325 -11.09 6.71 1.69
N ILE A 326 -10.35 5.95 0.87
CA ILE A 326 -10.83 4.68 0.30
C ILE A 326 -11.18 3.69 1.43
N ILE A 327 -10.32 3.60 2.46
CA ILE A 327 -10.57 2.72 3.60
C ILE A 327 -11.85 3.13 4.35
N ASN A 328 -12.06 4.43 4.57
CA ASN A 328 -13.26 4.95 5.19
C ASN A 328 -14.52 4.64 4.36
N THR A 329 -14.45 4.77 3.04
CA THR A 329 -15.54 4.41 2.11
C THR A 329 -15.85 2.92 2.13
N LEU A 330 -14.83 2.05 2.16
CA LEU A 330 -14.99 0.60 2.30
C LEU A 330 -15.67 0.25 3.63
N ARG A 331 -15.30 0.93 4.71
CA ARG A 331 -15.92 0.76 6.04
C ARG A 331 -17.27 1.46 6.18
N SER A 332 -17.65 2.34 5.27
CA SER A 332 -18.84 3.22 5.36
C SER A 332 -18.87 4.07 6.65
N LYS A 333 -17.70 4.32 7.24
CA LYS A 333 -17.53 5.04 8.50
C LYS A 333 -16.15 5.69 8.53
N LYS A 334 -16.04 6.86 9.17
CA LYS A 334 -14.75 7.49 9.47
C LYS A 334 -13.98 6.66 10.52
N VAL A 335 -12.99 5.90 10.07
CA VAL A 335 -12.08 5.09 10.89
C VAL A 335 -10.69 5.70 10.89
N CYS A 336 -10.17 6.06 9.72
CA CYS A 336 -8.92 6.78 9.54
C CYS A 336 -9.15 8.29 9.61
N ASN A 337 -8.18 9.02 10.16
CA ASN A 337 -8.14 10.47 10.02
C ASN A 337 -7.82 10.84 8.57
N VAL A 338 -8.51 11.86 8.07
CA VAL A 338 -8.37 12.36 6.71
C VAL A 338 -8.36 13.89 6.77
N ALA A 339 -7.43 14.49 6.06
CA ALA A 339 -7.26 15.93 5.91
C ALA A 339 -6.76 16.22 4.47
N PRO A 340 -7.01 17.42 3.92
CA PRO A 340 -6.46 17.83 2.63
C PRO A 340 -4.93 18.08 2.69
N LEU A 341 -4.36 18.14 3.90
CA LEU A 341 -2.94 18.34 4.12
C LEU A 341 -2.16 17.03 3.97
N ALA A 342 -1.00 17.11 3.33
CA ALA A 342 -0.08 15.99 3.24
C ALA A 342 0.44 15.58 4.64
N GLY A 343 0.62 14.27 4.84
CA GLY A 343 1.25 13.72 6.04
C GLY A 343 0.34 13.52 7.26
N GLU A 344 -0.98 13.50 7.08
CA GLU A 344 -1.94 13.18 8.14
C GLU A 344 -1.70 11.77 8.72
N THR A 345 -1.59 10.77 7.85
CA THR A 345 -1.27 9.39 8.25
C THR A 345 0.25 9.24 8.43
N LYS A 346 0.70 9.04 9.67
CA LYS A 346 2.12 8.96 10.04
C LYS A 346 2.63 7.55 10.37
N VAL A 347 1.73 6.65 10.76
CA VAL A 347 2.03 5.29 11.22
C VAL A 347 1.01 4.35 10.60
N TRP A 348 1.44 3.15 10.23
CA TRP A 348 0.53 2.13 9.71
C TRP A 348 -0.50 1.68 10.75
N GLN A 349 -1.67 1.25 10.29
CA GLN A 349 -2.76 0.79 11.15
C GLN A 349 -3.54 -0.36 10.51
N TYR A 350 -3.93 -1.34 11.33
CA TYR A 350 -4.78 -2.46 10.91
C TYR A 350 -6.25 -2.14 11.09
N ILE A 351 -7.03 -2.35 10.03
CA ILE A 351 -8.46 -2.06 9.98
C ILE A 351 -9.20 -3.29 9.48
N THR A 352 -10.23 -3.71 10.21
CA THR A 352 -10.94 -4.96 9.94
C THR A 352 -12.13 -4.72 8.99
N LEU A 353 -12.06 -5.09 7.72
CA LEU A 353 -13.22 -4.91 6.81
C LEU A 353 -14.27 -6.01 7.04
N MET A 354 -13.82 -7.25 7.00
CA MET A 354 -14.59 -8.46 7.27
C MET A 354 -13.79 -9.36 8.23
N ARG A 355 -14.41 -10.42 8.76
CA ARG A 355 -13.70 -11.36 9.66
C ARG A 355 -12.44 -11.98 9.04
N ARG A 356 -12.41 -12.13 7.71
CA ARG A 356 -11.26 -12.70 6.97
C ARG A 356 -10.35 -11.66 6.30
N ILE A 357 -10.77 -10.40 6.16
CA ILE A 357 -10.03 -9.40 5.37
C ILE A 357 -9.64 -8.23 6.27
N PHE A 358 -8.34 -8.01 6.36
CA PHE A 358 -7.73 -6.88 7.06
C PHE A 358 -7.16 -5.90 6.04
N LEU A 359 -7.41 -4.62 6.25
CA LEU A 359 -6.86 -3.52 5.49
C LEU A 359 -5.73 -2.89 6.31
N ILE A 360 -4.65 -2.50 5.64
CA ILE A 360 -3.51 -1.83 6.24
C ILE A 360 -3.35 -0.47 5.57
N ASP A 361 -3.52 0.60 6.35
CA ASP A 361 -3.25 1.96 5.91
C ASP A 361 -1.76 2.27 6.06
N CYS A 362 -1.16 2.96 5.10
CA CYS A 362 0.26 3.29 5.07
C CYS A 362 0.44 4.82 4.93
N PRO A 363 1.47 5.43 5.56
CA PRO A 363 1.88 6.78 5.20
C PRO A 363 2.17 6.91 3.70
N GLY A 364 1.98 8.11 3.15
CA GLY A 364 2.37 8.40 1.77
C GLY A 364 3.88 8.41 1.60
N VAL A 365 4.37 7.78 0.54
CA VAL A 365 5.80 7.69 0.23
C VAL A 365 6.08 8.39 -1.08
N VAL A 366 7.21 9.08 -1.14
CA VAL A 366 7.70 9.76 -2.34
C VAL A 366 9.05 9.17 -2.70
N TYR A 367 9.21 8.87 -3.98
CA TYR A 367 10.44 8.31 -4.52
C TYR A 367 11.41 9.44 -4.82
N PRO A 368 12.71 9.26 -4.55
CA PRO A 368 13.72 10.18 -5.04
C PRO A 368 13.84 9.97 -6.55
N SER A 369 12.94 10.58 -7.29
CA SER A 369 13.05 10.81 -8.74
C SER A 369 13.67 12.18 -8.96
N GLU A 370 14.25 12.40 -10.14
CA GLU A 370 14.72 13.71 -10.61
C GLU A 370 13.53 14.60 -11.02
N ASP A 371 12.50 14.64 -10.18
CA ASP A 371 11.33 15.49 -10.37
C ASP A 371 11.69 16.95 -10.00
N SER A 372 11.19 17.90 -10.78
CA SER A 372 11.28 19.33 -10.47
C SER A 372 10.58 19.64 -9.14
N GLU A 373 11.00 20.71 -8.46
CA GLU A 373 10.37 21.15 -7.21
C GLU A 373 8.89 21.48 -7.43
N SER A 374 8.58 22.15 -8.55
CA SER A 374 7.22 22.45 -8.96
C SER A 374 6.38 21.18 -9.11
N ASP A 375 6.93 20.09 -9.64
CA ASP A 375 6.20 18.82 -9.76
C ASP A 375 5.83 18.23 -8.41
N ILE A 376 6.73 18.30 -7.43
CA ILE A 376 6.51 17.78 -6.09
C ILE A 376 5.42 18.59 -5.37
N VAL A 377 5.38 19.91 -5.56
CA VAL A 377 4.32 20.78 -5.03
C VAL A 377 2.97 20.45 -5.67
N LEU A 378 2.93 20.35 -7.00
CA LEU A 378 1.69 20.10 -7.76
C LEU A 378 1.12 18.71 -7.49
N LYS A 379 1.96 17.70 -7.23
CA LYS A 379 1.56 16.35 -6.78
C LYS A 379 0.99 16.34 -5.35
N GLY A 380 1.07 17.45 -4.60
CA GLY A 380 0.49 17.57 -3.26
C GLY A 380 1.27 16.81 -2.18
N VAL A 381 2.59 16.70 -2.32
CA VAL A 381 3.48 16.08 -1.33
C VAL A 381 3.78 17.03 -0.17
N VAL A 382 3.96 18.30 -0.50
CA VAL A 382 4.44 19.34 0.41
C VAL A 382 3.27 20.16 0.95
N GLN A 383 3.40 20.61 2.20
CA GLN A 383 2.50 21.58 2.80
C GLN A 383 2.84 22.97 2.26
N VAL A 384 1.90 23.56 1.53
CA VAL A 384 2.04 24.84 0.81
C VAL A 384 2.35 26.00 1.76
N GLU A 385 1.90 25.92 3.02
CA GLU A 385 2.10 26.98 4.01
C GLU A 385 3.58 27.24 4.34
N LYS A 386 4.43 26.21 4.19
CA LYS A 386 5.82 26.19 4.63
C LYS A 386 6.84 26.47 3.52
N ILE A 387 6.38 26.66 2.29
CA ILE A 387 7.23 27.05 1.15
C ILE A 387 7.57 28.54 1.32
N LYS A 388 8.84 28.91 1.08
CA LYS A 388 9.29 30.32 1.14
C LYS A 388 8.71 31.13 -0.03
N ASN A 389 8.99 30.71 -1.27
CA ASN A 389 8.61 31.40 -2.50
C ASN A 389 7.55 30.60 -3.27
N PRO A 390 6.25 30.72 -2.93
CA PRO A 390 5.19 29.97 -3.61
C PRO A 390 4.89 30.48 -5.04
N GLU A 391 5.32 31.69 -5.38
CA GLU A 391 5.07 32.37 -6.67
C GLU A 391 5.76 31.68 -7.85
N GLU A 392 6.97 31.14 -7.65
CA GLU A 392 7.77 30.45 -8.68
C GLU A 392 7.03 29.25 -9.29
N HIS A 393 6.17 28.60 -8.51
CA HIS A 393 5.44 27.39 -8.93
C HIS A 393 4.15 27.68 -9.71
N ILE A 394 3.70 28.94 -9.77
CA ILE A 394 2.42 29.31 -10.42
C ILE A 394 2.53 29.23 -11.95
N SER A 395 3.71 29.49 -12.50
CA SER A 395 4.01 29.31 -13.93
C SER A 395 3.58 27.92 -14.43
N ALA A 396 4.00 26.87 -13.72
CA ALA A 396 3.67 25.48 -14.02
C ALA A 396 2.19 25.14 -13.81
N VAL A 397 1.48 25.86 -12.92
CA VAL A 397 0.01 25.72 -12.78
C VAL A 397 -0.69 26.23 -14.02
N LEU A 398 -0.33 27.43 -14.48
CA LEU A 398 -0.94 28.09 -15.64
C LEU A 398 -0.67 27.32 -16.94
N GLU A 399 0.48 26.64 -17.05
CA GLU A 399 0.79 25.77 -18.20
C GLU A 399 -0.10 24.52 -18.25
N ARG A 400 -0.44 23.95 -17.09
CA ARG A 400 -1.24 22.71 -17.00
C ARG A 400 -2.74 22.94 -16.98
N ALA A 401 -3.17 24.10 -16.47
CA ALA A 401 -4.56 24.47 -16.39
C ALA A 401 -5.02 25.13 -17.69
N LYS A 402 -6.20 24.76 -18.20
CA LYS A 402 -6.78 25.52 -19.31
C LYS A 402 -7.18 26.92 -18.83
N PRO A 403 -6.92 27.98 -19.62
CA PRO A 403 -7.24 29.34 -19.22
C PRO A 403 -8.73 29.53 -18.94
N GLU A 404 -9.62 28.86 -19.69
CA GLU A 404 -11.07 28.93 -19.49
C GLU A 404 -11.51 28.56 -18.06
N TYR A 405 -10.93 27.51 -17.48
CA TYR A 405 -11.26 27.06 -16.12
C TYR A 405 -10.75 28.05 -15.07
N ILE A 406 -9.58 28.64 -15.29
CA ILE A 406 -9.02 29.69 -14.42
C ILE A 406 -9.90 30.95 -14.49
N GLN A 407 -10.33 31.36 -15.68
CA GLN A 407 -11.23 32.49 -15.88
C GLN A 407 -12.58 32.25 -15.17
N LYS A 408 -13.18 31.05 -15.28
CA LYS A 408 -14.44 30.72 -14.59
C LYS A 408 -14.29 30.75 -13.06
N THR A 409 -13.19 30.20 -12.54
CA THR A 409 -12.94 30.07 -11.10
C THR A 409 -12.59 31.42 -10.47
N TYR A 410 -11.62 32.13 -11.06
CA TYR A 410 -11.08 33.37 -10.54
C TYR A 410 -11.67 34.62 -11.19
N ARG A 411 -12.62 34.53 -12.13
CA ARG A 411 -13.27 35.67 -12.82
C ARG A 411 -12.29 36.79 -13.21
N ILE A 412 -11.10 36.41 -13.68
CA ILE A 412 -10.09 37.30 -14.26
C ILE A 412 -10.16 37.08 -15.77
N PRO A 413 -10.38 38.11 -16.59
CA PRO A 413 -10.62 37.93 -18.02
C PRO A 413 -9.37 37.48 -18.77
N THR A 414 -8.23 38.15 -18.59
CA THR A 414 -6.97 37.82 -19.26
C THR A 414 -5.77 38.16 -18.38
N TRP A 415 -4.70 37.39 -18.54
CA TRP A 415 -3.40 37.60 -17.92
C TRP A 415 -2.30 37.28 -18.94
N ASN A 416 -1.16 37.97 -18.83
CA ASN A 416 -0.02 37.76 -19.72
C ASN A 416 1.09 36.94 -19.06
N CYS A 417 1.34 37.18 -17.77
CA CYS A 417 2.36 36.50 -16.97
C CYS A 417 1.76 35.93 -15.69
N ALA A 418 2.48 35.02 -15.02
CA ALA A 418 2.10 34.51 -13.72
C ALA A 418 1.98 35.63 -12.68
N ASP A 419 2.89 36.60 -12.70
CA ASP A 419 2.89 37.72 -11.76
C ASP A 419 1.68 38.65 -11.99
N ASP A 420 1.40 38.99 -13.24
CA ASP A 420 0.21 39.77 -13.64
C ASP A 420 -1.10 39.09 -13.21
N PHE A 421 -1.17 37.76 -13.33
CA PHE A 421 -2.29 36.98 -12.82
C PHE A 421 -2.44 37.10 -11.30
N LEU A 422 -1.35 36.98 -10.55
CA LEU A 422 -1.33 37.06 -9.09
C LEU A 422 -1.69 38.47 -8.59
N GLU A 423 -1.19 39.52 -9.23
CA GLU A 423 -1.53 40.91 -8.90
C GLU A 423 -3.03 41.17 -9.09
N LYS A 424 -3.58 40.83 -10.27
CA LYS A 424 -5.02 40.96 -10.55
C LYS A 424 -5.87 40.17 -9.55
N LEU A 425 -5.41 38.98 -9.16
CA LEU A 425 -6.09 38.15 -8.17
C LEU A 425 -6.01 38.77 -6.76
N ALA A 426 -4.87 39.36 -6.38
CA ALA A 426 -4.68 40.04 -5.11
C ALA A 426 -5.62 41.25 -4.97
N PHE A 427 -5.68 42.11 -5.98
CA PHE A 427 -6.60 43.26 -6.00
C PHE A 427 -8.06 42.83 -5.91
N ARG A 428 -8.45 41.79 -6.66
CA ARG A 428 -9.83 41.30 -6.65
C ARG A 428 -10.22 40.66 -5.33
N THR A 429 -9.30 39.97 -4.67
CA THR A 429 -9.55 39.30 -3.38
C THR A 429 -9.38 40.22 -2.18
N GLY A 430 -8.84 41.43 -2.40
CA GLY A 430 -8.55 42.39 -1.33
C GLY A 430 -7.38 41.97 -0.43
N LYS A 431 -6.53 41.04 -0.89
CA LYS A 431 -5.35 40.57 -0.15
C LYS A 431 -4.16 41.47 -0.46
N LEU A 432 -4.17 42.64 0.17
CA LEU A 432 -3.14 43.66 0.03
C LEU A 432 -2.39 43.83 1.35
N LEU A 433 -1.10 44.10 1.27
CA LEU A 433 -0.26 44.52 2.38
C LEU A 433 -0.57 45.97 2.76
N LYS A 434 0.00 46.42 3.88
CA LYS A 434 -0.06 47.83 4.28
C LYS A 434 0.59 48.67 3.18
N GLY A 435 -0.09 49.73 2.74
CA GLY A 435 0.35 50.56 1.62
C GLY A 435 -0.29 50.22 0.28
N GLY A 436 -1.14 49.17 0.21
CA GLY A 436 -1.88 48.82 -1.00
C GLY A 436 -1.10 47.92 -1.97
N GLU A 437 0.06 47.42 -1.56
CA GLU A 437 0.85 46.46 -2.35
C GLU A 437 0.17 45.07 -2.36
N PRO A 438 0.18 44.35 -3.49
CA PRO A 438 -0.42 43.02 -3.59
C PRO A 438 0.38 41.95 -2.83
N ASP A 439 -0.29 41.14 -2.01
CA ASP A 439 0.34 40.00 -1.30
C ASP A 439 0.42 38.76 -2.22
N LEU A 440 1.47 38.70 -3.03
CA LEU A 440 1.71 37.61 -3.98
C LEU A 440 1.87 36.26 -3.28
N ALA A 441 2.54 36.22 -2.12
CA ALA A 441 2.81 34.98 -1.41
C ALA A 441 1.52 34.31 -0.89
N THR A 442 0.64 35.08 -0.24
CA THR A 442 -0.62 34.52 0.29
C THR A 442 -1.58 34.13 -0.82
N VAL A 443 -1.63 34.90 -1.91
CA VAL A 443 -2.46 34.58 -3.08
C VAL A 443 -1.92 33.33 -3.79
N SER A 444 -0.61 33.20 -3.96
CA SER A 444 0.02 32.00 -4.53
C SER A 444 -0.28 30.75 -3.69
N LYS A 445 -0.18 30.83 -2.36
CA LYS A 445 -0.55 29.72 -1.46
C LYS A 445 -2.02 29.33 -1.59
N MET A 446 -2.90 30.30 -1.83
CA MET A 446 -4.32 30.05 -2.07
C MET A 446 -4.52 29.30 -3.39
N VAL A 447 -3.89 29.76 -4.48
CA VAL A 447 -3.98 29.11 -5.80
C VAL A 447 -3.42 27.69 -5.78
N LEU A 448 -2.28 27.45 -5.11
CA LEU A 448 -1.70 26.12 -4.98
C LEU A 448 -2.58 25.17 -4.17
N ASN A 449 -3.23 25.65 -3.10
CA ASN A 449 -4.18 24.86 -2.34
C ASN A 449 -5.45 24.55 -3.12
N ASP A 450 -5.93 25.52 -3.91
CA ASP A 450 -7.06 25.35 -4.82
C ASP A 450 -6.71 24.34 -5.91
N TRP A 451 -5.51 24.37 -6.49
CA TRP A 451 -5.02 23.39 -7.45
C TRP A 451 -5.05 21.96 -6.89
N GLN A 452 -4.53 21.77 -5.67
CA GLN A 452 -4.50 20.44 -5.05
C GLN A 452 -5.91 19.87 -4.79
N ARG A 453 -6.88 20.73 -4.51
CA ARG A 453 -8.29 20.37 -4.26
C ARG A 453 -9.14 20.32 -5.53
N GLY A 454 -8.76 21.11 -6.52
CA GLY A 454 -9.54 21.44 -7.69
C GLY A 454 -9.43 20.40 -8.80
N PRO A 455 -10.36 20.46 -9.75
CA PRO A 455 -10.34 19.63 -10.94
C PRO A 455 -9.27 20.15 -11.91
N HIS A 456 -8.38 19.27 -12.32
CA HIS A 456 -7.47 19.48 -13.44
C HIS A 456 -7.23 18.12 -14.10
N GLN A 457 -7.00 18.08 -15.40
CA GLN A 457 -6.82 16.84 -16.13
C GLN A 457 -5.49 16.84 -16.88
N THR A 458 -4.72 15.76 -16.73
CA THR A 458 -3.64 15.44 -17.66
C THR A 458 -4.18 14.44 -18.66
N VAL A 459 -4.31 14.87 -19.92
CA VAL A 459 -4.74 13.97 -21.00
C VAL A 459 -3.61 12.98 -21.26
N PRO A 460 -3.86 11.67 -21.35
CA PRO A 460 -2.84 10.70 -21.73
C PRO A 460 -2.29 11.05 -23.12
N SER A 461 -1.06 11.56 -23.17
CA SER A 461 -0.38 11.87 -24.43
C SER A 461 -0.03 10.57 -25.16
N VAL A 462 -0.39 10.51 -26.43
CA VAL A 462 -0.08 9.42 -27.38
C VAL A 462 1.42 9.14 -27.47
N HIS A 463 2.26 10.14 -27.15
CA HIS A 463 3.71 10.05 -27.28
C HIS A 463 4.38 9.05 -26.33
N CYS A 464 3.71 8.64 -25.24
CA CYS A 464 4.28 7.65 -24.32
C CYS A 464 4.34 6.23 -24.93
N GLN A 465 3.55 5.93 -25.96
CA GLN A 465 3.56 4.61 -26.62
C GLN A 465 4.57 4.49 -27.76
N LEU A 466 5.03 5.61 -28.33
CA LEU A 466 5.93 5.60 -29.49
C LEU A 466 7.41 5.49 -29.13
N GLN A 467 7.83 5.95 -27.94
CA GLN A 467 9.23 5.91 -27.54
C GLN A 467 9.70 4.49 -27.14
N ASP A 468 8.87 3.70 -26.45
CA ASP A 468 9.22 2.31 -26.07
C ASP A 468 9.15 1.33 -27.25
N ARG A 469 8.31 1.61 -28.28
CA ARG A 469 8.21 0.77 -29.50
C ARG A 469 9.29 1.04 -30.54
N ARG A 470 9.82 2.27 -30.62
CA ARG A 470 10.91 2.59 -31.57
C ARG A 470 12.25 1.98 -31.15
N GLY A 471 12.52 1.87 -29.85
CA GLY A 471 13.75 1.24 -29.34
C GLY A 471 13.80 -0.29 -29.52
N SER A 472 12.66 -0.95 -29.71
CA SER A 472 12.56 -2.41 -29.83
C SER A 472 12.32 -2.92 -31.27
N ARG A 473 11.91 -2.05 -32.21
CA ARG A 473 11.75 -2.41 -33.64
C ARG A 473 13.03 -2.30 -34.47
N ALA A 474 14.04 -1.53 -34.03
CA ALA A 474 15.26 -1.31 -34.81
C ALA A 474 16.23 -2.51 -34.88
N CYS A 475 15.97 -3.62 -34.16
CA CYS A 475 16.87 -4.79 -34.09
C CYS A 475 16.33 -6.07 -34.74
N ALA A 476 15.26 -6.01 -35.55
CA ALA A 476 14.61 -7.21 -36.10
C ALA A 476 14.24 -7.13 -37.59
N GLU A 477 14.97 -6.35 -38.39
CA GLU A 477 14.85 -6.37 -39.85
C GLU A 477 16.07 -7.06 -40.46
N GLY A 478 15.96 -8.37 -40.60
CA GLY A 478 16.99 -9.18 -41.21
C GLY A 478 16.73 -10.66 -40.97
N THR A 479 15.65 -11.20 -41.54
CA THR A 479 15.51 -12.55 -42.13
C THR A 479 14.02 -12.80 -42.38
N THR A 480 13.57 -12.66 -43.62
CA THR A 480 12.27 -13.17 -44.07
C THR A 480 12.50 -14.00 -45.32
N ARG A 481 12.28 -15.31 -45.20
CA ARG A 481 11.77 -16.19 -46.27
C ARG A 481 11.37 -17.52 -45.63
N GLN A 482 10.11 -17.88 -45.82
CA GLN A 482 9.40 -19.14 -45.49
C GLN A 482 8.73 -19.23 -44.11
N SER A 483 7.41 -18.94 -44.04
CA SER A 483 6.39 -19.78 -43.36
C SER A 483 4.99 -19.12 -43.36
N ASP A 484 4.34 -19.03 -44.52
CA ASP A 484 2.99 -18.44 -44.66
C ASP A 484 1.82 -19.40 -44.31
N ALA A 485 2.08 -20.48 -43.56
CA ALA A 485 1.05 -21.45 -43.15
C ALA A 485 0.91 -21.61 -41.62
N ILE A 486 1.70 -20.88 -40.82
CA ILE A 486 1.70 -20.94 -39.35
C ILE A 486 1.13 -19.63 -38.74
N SER A 487 0.84 -18.62 -39.56
CA SER A 487 0.28 -17.33 -39.14
C SER A 487 -1.19 -17.43 -38.73
N GLU A 488 -2.01 -18.18 -39.48
CA GLU A 488 -3.47 -18.25 -39.24
C GLU A 488 -3.81 -18.96 -37.91
N GLU A 489 -3.15 -20.07 -37.58
CA GLU A 489 -3.36 -20.77 -36.29
C GLU A 489 -2.93 -19.92 -35.08
N ARG A 490 -1.87 -19.11 -35.23
CA ARG A 490 -1.39 -18.20 -34.18
C ARG A 490 -2.32 -17.00 -33.99
N GLU A 491 -2.94 -16.52 -35.05
CA GLU A 491 -3.93 -15.44 -34.99
C GLU A 491 -5.23 -15.91 -34.33
N GLU A 492 -5.68 -17.13 -34.64
CA GLU A 492 -6.85 -17.73 -33.98
C GLU A 492 -6.60 -18.05 -32.49
N GLU A 493 -5.41 -18.53 -32.12
CA GLU A 493 -5.06 -18.72 -30.70
C GLU A 493 -4.98 -17.39 -29.96
N GLN A 494 -4.45 -16.34 -30.59
CA GLN A 494 -4.43 -15.00 -30.02
C GLN A 494 -5.85 -14.43 -29.87
N GLN A 495 -6.76 -14.68 -30.80
CA GLN A 495 -8.17 -14.30 -30.69
C GLN A 495 -8.89 -15.07 -29.57
N ARG A 496 -8.71 -16.39 -29.45
CA ARG A 496 -9.29 -17.19 -28.36
C ARG A 496 -8.76 -16.79 -26.98
N GLN A 497 -7.47 -16.42 -26.89
CA GLN A 497 -6.88 -15.88 -25.67
C GLN A 497 -7.46 -14.49 -25.33
N LYS A 498 -7.62 -13.60 -26.31
CA LYS A 498 -8.29 -12.30 -26.13
C LYS A 498 -9.74 -12.46 -25.66
N GLU A 499 -10.48 -13.41 -26.24
CA GLU A 499 -11.87 -13.72 -25.82
C GLU A 499 -11.95 -14.32 -24.41
N GLN A 500 -11.00 -15.17 -24.00
CA GLN A 500 -10.93 -15.70 -22.64
C GLN A 500 -10.58 -14.60 -21.62
N VAL A 501 -9.68 -13.69 -21.97
CA VAL A 501 -9.35 -12.51 -21.15
C VAL A 501 -10.55 -11.57 -21.05
N GLN A 502 -11.28 -11.33 -22.14
CA GLN A 502 -12.56 -10.60 -22.16
C GLN A 502 -13.61 -11.24 -21.24
N LYS A 503 -13.72 -12.57 -21.20
CA LYS A 503 -14.62 -13.30 -20.28
C LYS A 503 -14.24 -13.16 -18.80
N ILE A 504 -12.95 -13.01 -18.48
CA ILE A 504 -12.48 -12.77 -17.10
C ILE A 504 -12.70 -11.31 -16.67
N LEU A 505 -12.44 -10.35 -17.57
CA LEU A 505 -12.74 -8.92 -17.41
C LEU A 505 -14.24 -8.65 -17.23
N ALA A 506 -15.10 -9.44 -17.86
CA ALA A 506 -16.55 -9.33 -17.75
C ALA A 506 -17.06 -9.50 -16.30
N ASN A 507 -16.31 -10.15 -15.40
CA ASN A 507 -16.76 -10.43 -14.04
C ASN A 507 -16.65 -9.23 -13.08
N VAL A 508 -15.90 -8.18 -13.43
CA VAL A 508 -15.78 -6.94 -12.63
C VAL A 508 -16.05 -5.72 -13.51
N ARG A 509 -17.17 -5.72 -14.24
CA ARG A 509 -17.59 -4.56 -15.04
C ARG A 509 -17.92 -3.37 -14.14
N GLN A 510 -17.34 -2.21 -14.46
CA GLN A 510 -17.66 -0.93 -13.82
C GLN A 510 -18.49 -0.07 -14.78
N ASN A 511 -19.64 0.42 -14.32
CA ASN A 511 -20.48 1.30 -15.14
C ASN A 511 -20.02 2.76 -14.98
N PHE A 512 -19.10 3.20 -15.83
CA PHE A 512 -18.50 4.55 -15.75
C PHE A 512 -19.51 5.70 -15.84
N GLY A 513 -20.68 5.49 -16.44
CA GLY A 513 -21.76 6.49 -16.48
C GLY A 513 -22.37 6.83 -15.10
N LYS A 514 -22.10 6.03 -14.06
CA LYS A 514 -22.55 6.30 -12.67
C LYS A 514 -21.59 7.20 -11.89
N ILE A 515 -20.48 7.63 -12.49
CA ILE A 515 -19.53 8.52 -11.83
C ILE A 515 -20.18 9.90 -11.71
N SER A 516 -20.37 10.39 -10.49
CA SER A 516 -20.78 11.77 -10.25
C SER A 516 -19.57 12.68 -10.45
N VAL A 517 -19.49 13.27 -11.63
CA VAL A 517 -18.47 14.28 -11.97
C VAL A 517 -18.85 15.59 -11.27
N ALA A 518 -17.93 16.16 -10.49
CA ALA A 518 -18.18 17.37 -9.71
C ALA A 518 -18.14 18.67 -10.54
N PRO A 519 -17.19 18.88 -11.47
CA PRO A 519 -17.15 20.09 -12.30
C PRO A 519 -18.00 19.98 -13.57
N GLU A 520 -18.53 21.11 -14.01
CA GLU A 520 -19.06 21.31 -15.36
C GLU A 520 -17.89 21.51 -16.33
N PHE A 521 -17.66 20.53 -17.21
CA PHE A 521 -16.67 20.62 -18.28
C PHE A 521 -17.25 21.31 -19.52
N SER A 522 -16.40 21.96 -20.33
CA SER A 522 -16.82 22.50 -21.63
C SER A 522 -17.18 21.36 -22.59
N GLU A 523 -18.04 21.64 -23.58
CA GLU A 523 -18.46 20.62 -24.56
C GLU A 523 -17.27 20.02 -25.32
N GLU A 524 -16.24 20.82 -25.62
CA GLU A 524 -14.98 20.38 -26.23
C GLU A 524 -14.22 19.37 -25.36
N ASP A 525 -14.29 19.49 -24.04
CA ASP A 525 -13.65 18.57 -23.08
C ASP A 525 -14.42 17.27 -22.87
N LEU A 526 -15.68 17.21 -23.29
CA LEU A 526 -16.49 16.00 -23.21
C LEU A 526 -16.35 15.13 -24.44
N VAL A 527 -15.89 15.68 -25.56
CA VAL A 527 -15.64 14.94 -26.80
C VAL A 527 -14.42 14.03 -26.59
N PRO A 528 -14.56 12.71 -26.75
CA PRO A 528 -13.40 11.84 -26.83
C PRO A 528 -12.52 12.29 -28.00
N MET A 529 -11.27 12.68 -27.76
CA MET A 529 -10.33 12.91 -28.86
C MET A 529 -10.20 11.62 -29.68
N ASP A 530 -10.55 11.70 -30.97
CA ASP A 530 -10.42 10.57 -31.90
C ASP A 530 -8.97 10.11 -31.96
N MET A 531 -8.78 8.87 -31.56
CA MET A 531 -7.48 8.24 -31.42
C MET A 531 -7.57 6.85 -32.04
N PRO A 532 -6.89 6.59 -33.16
CA PRO A 532 -6.82 5.25 -33.72
C PRO A 532 -6.03 4.36 -32.76
N ASP A 533 -6.50 3.13 -32.54
CA ASP A 533 -5.80 1.97 -31.91
C ASP A 533 -6.37 1.43 -30.58
N LEU A 534 -7.48 1.95 -30.05
CA LEU A 534 -8.19 1.30 -28.93
C LEU A 534 -9.69 1.32 -29.17
N ASP A 535 -10.28 0.16 -29.48
CA ASP A 535 -11.73 -0.02 -29.61
C ASP A 535 -12.42 0.28 -28.28
N MET A 536 -12.90 1.52 -28.12
CA MET A 536 -13.55 2.02 -26.91
C MET A 536 -14.96 1.44 -26.71
N SER A 537 -15.48 0.71 -27.71
CA SER A 537 -16.76 0.01 -27.73
C SER A 537 -16.85 -1.11 -26.68
N ASP A 538 -15.73 -1.74 -26.33
CA ASP A 538 -15.68 -2.88 -25.39
C ASP A 538 -15.91 -2.53 -23.91
N PHE A 539 -15.86 -1.24 -23.54
CA PHE A 539 -16.03 -0.77 -22.16
C PHE A 539 -17.30 0.06 -21.92
N SER A 540 -18.07 0.37 -22.96
CA SER A 540 -19.40 0.99 -22.83
C SER A 540 -20.45 -0.02 -23.26
N GLY A 541 -21.27 -0.49 -22.32
CA GLY A 541 -22.48 -1.21 -22.66
C GLY A 541 -23.38 -0.29 -23.49
N SER A 542 -23.47 -0.58 -24.78
CA SER A 542 -24.62 -0.21 -25.58
C SER A 542 -25.76 -1.13 -25.15
N ASP A 543 -26.88 -0.53 -24.74
CA ASP A 543 -28.14 -1.24 -24.55
C ASP A 543 -28.63 -1.73 -25.92
N GLY A 544 -28.22 -2.94 -26.29
CA GLY A 544 -28.89 -3.75 -27.29
C GLY A 544 -29.78 -4.74 -26.55
N GLU A 545 -31.08 -4.43 -26.45
CA GLU A 545 -32.09 -5.44 -26.17
C GLU A 545 -32.15 -6.38 -27.39
N GLU A 546 -31.26 -7.37 -27.44
CA GLU A 546 -31.43 -8.53 -28.31
C GLU A 546 -32.33 -9.53 -27.59
N ASP A 547 -33.61 -9.42 -27.91
CA ASP A 547 -34.68 -10.32 -27.53
C ASP A 547 -34.53 -11.63 -28.32
N GLU A 548 -33.61 -12.52 -27.89
CA GLU A 548 -33.63 -13.91 -28.34
C GLU A 548 -34.72 -14.67 -27.57
N GLY A 549 -35.88 -14.77 -28.20
CA GLY A 549 -36.99 -15.57 -27.73
C GLY A 549 -36.69 -17.06 -27.75
N THR A 550 -37.02 -17.75 -26.66
CA THR A 550 -37.90 -18.94 -26.69
C THR A 550 -38.34 -19.36 -25.28
N GLU A 551 -39.65 -19.55 -25.11
CA GLU A 551 -40.31 -20.45 -24.13
C GLU A 551 -40.29 -20.11 -22.61
N GLU A 552 -40.58 -18.87 -22.19
CA GLU A 552 -40.85 -18.63 -20.74
C GLU A 552 -41.90 -17.54 -20.40
N THR A 553 -42.96 -17.36 -21.20
CA THR A 553 -43.86 -16.19 -21.07
C THR A 553 -45.23 -16.42 -20.40
N LYS A 554 -45.66 -17.64 -20.07
CA LYS A 554 -46.97 -17.83 -19.40
C LYS A 554 -46.93 -17.68 -17.87
N ALA A 555 -45.86 -18.13 -17.21
CA ALA A 555 -45.75 -18.11 -15.75
C ALA A 555 -45.43 -16.70 -15.20
N LYS A 556 -44.48 -15.99 -15.81
CA LYS A 556 -44.11 -14.62 -15.43
C LYS A 556 -45.24 -13.62 -15.67
N ARG A 557 -46.06 -13.81 -16.72
CA ARG A 557 -47.23 -12.95 -17.01
C ARG A 557 -48.34 -13.12 -15.98
N LYS A 558 -48.61 -14.36 -15.53
CA LYS A 558 -49.58 -14.63 -14.45
C LYS A 558 -49.10 -14.05 -13.11
N MET A 559 -47.82 -14.17 -12.78
CA MET A 559 -47.27 -13.64 -11.53
C MET A 559 -47.28 -12.10 -11.50
N ARG A 560 -47.02 -11.45 -12.63
CA ARG A 560 -47.08 -9.98 -12.77
C ARG A 560 -48.53 -9.45 -12.75
N GLN A 561 -49.49 -10.19 -13.31
CA GLN A 561 -50.92 -9.86 -13.20
C GLN A 561 -51.44 -10.00 -11.75
N ALA A 562 -51.00 -11.04 -11.03
CA ALA A 562 -51.34 -11.22 -9.61
C ALA A 562 -50.73 -10.12 -8.73
N LEU A 563 -49.49 -9.69 -8.99
CA LEU A 563 -48.83 -8.61 -8.24
C LEU A 563 -49.51 -7.25 -8.47
N ASN A 564 -49.96 -6.98 -9.70
CA ASN A 564 -50.69 -5.75 -10.04
C ASN A 564 -52.11 -5.72 -9.45
N GLN A 565 -52.76 -6.88 -9.27
CA GLN A 565 -54.04 -6.96 -8.56
C GLN A 565 -53.88 -6.70 -7.06
N LEU A 566 -52.78 -7.17 -6.44
CA LEU A 566 -52.48 -6.88 -5.03
C LEU A 566 -52.14 -5.40 -4.77
N MET A 567 -51.40 -4.77 -5.68
CA MET A 567 -51.05 -3.35 -5.59
C MET A 567 -52.26 -2.42 -5.76
N LYS A 568 -53.24 -2.80 -6.60
CA LYS A 568 -54.50 -2.05 -6.75
C LYS A 568 -55.41 -2.15 -5.52
N ALA A 569 -55.42 -3.27 -4.81
CA ALA A 569 -56.19 -3.43 -3.57
C ALA A 569 -55.61 -2.59 -2.40
N SER A 570 -54.29 -2.36 -2.36
CA SER A 570 -53.63 -1.54 -1.34
C SER A 570 -53.76 -0.02 -1.60
N GLY A 571 -54.05 0.38 -2.84
CA GLY A 571 -54.17 1.79 -3.24
C GLY A 571 -55.45 2.50 -2.76
N ASP A 572 -56.53 1.75 -2.55
CA ASP A 572 -57.84 2.32 -2.14
C ASP A 572 -57.97 2.52 -0.61
N GLU A 573 -57.13 1.87 0.20
CA GLU A 573 -57.10 2.04 1.66
C GLU A 573 -56.37 3.32 2.12
N ARG A 574 -55.52 3.89 1.25
CA ARG A 574 -54.71 5.08 1.54
C ARG A 574 -55.38 6.41 1.19
N ARG A 575 -56.51 6.39 0.46
CA ARG A 575 -57.23 7.61 0.03
C ARG A 575 -58.36 8.07 0.96
N ARG A 576 -58.68 7.31 2.02
CA ARG A 576 -59.75 7.67 2.99
C ARG A 576 -59.25 8.18 4.35
N ARG A 577 -57.96 8.49 4.51
CA ARG A 577 -57.36 8.77 5.84
C ARG A 577 -56.62 10.12 5.91
N ASN A 578 -57.16 11.16 5.29
CA ASN A 578 -56.61 12.50 5.43
C ASN A 578 -57.70 13.58 5.49
N GLU A 579 -58.54 13.52 6.52
CA GLU A 579 -59.28 14.67 7.07
C GLU A 579 -59.23 14.55 8.61
N GLN A 580 -58.72 15.59 9.28
CA GLN A 580 -58.81 15.84 10.72
C GLN A 580 -59.98 16.83 10.94
N PRO A 581 -60.67 16.92 12.11
CA PRO A 581 -60.02 17.02 13.44
C PRO A 581 -60.77 16.46 14.69
N GLU A 582 -59.99 16.48 15.77
CA GLU A 582 -60.33 16.69 17.20
C GLU A 582 -61.11 15.67 18.07
N ASP A 583 -60.55 15.56 19.28
CA ASP A 583 -61.05 15.00 20.54
C ASP A 583 -61.42 13.51 20.64
N ARG A 584 -60.46 12.73 21.17
CA ARG A 584 -60.71 11.92 22.38
C ARG A 584 -59.42 11.54 23.11
N ARG A 585 -59.39 11.97 24.37
CA ARG A 585 -58.36 11.73 25.39
C ARG A 585 -58.12 10.25 25.71
N SER A 586 -56.88 10.05 26.19
CA SER A 586 -56.42 9.16 27.26
C SER A 586 -56.44 7.64 27.07
N ARG A 587 -55.27 7.12 26.72
CA ARG A 587 -54.53 6.13 27.51
C ARG A 587 -53.08 6.10 27.01
N TRP A 588 -52.10 5.82 27.87
CA TRP A 588 -50.65 5.75 27.60
C TRP A 588 -49.79 6.99 27.87
N GLU A 589 -50.23 7.83 28.79
CA GLU A 589 -49.34 8.75 29.50
C GLU A 589 -49.04 8.21 30.90
N SER A 590 -48.23 7.15 30.95
CA SER A 590 -47.59 6.62 32.17
C SER A 590 -46.47 5.70 31.71
N ASP A 591 -45.35 6.31 31.27
CA ASP A 591 -43.98 5.75 31.33
C ASP A 591 -43.00 6.64 30.55
N ARG A 592 -42.92 7.92 30.94
CA ARG A 592 -41.76 8.79 30.64
C ARG A 592 -41.02 9.08 31.95
N PRO A 593 -39.73 8.77 32.06
CA PRO A 593 -38.91 9.28 33.16
C PRO A 593 -38.83 10.81 33.08
N ARG A 594 -39.04 11.49 34.21
CA ARG A 594 -39.03 12.95 34.36
C ARG A 594 -37.62 13.53 34.13
N GLU A 595 -37.59 14.72 33.51
CA GLU A 595 -36.41 15.52 33.13
C GLU A 595 -35.53 16.07 34.27
N ARG A 596 -35.55 15.51 35.48
CA ARG A 596 -34.66 15.96 36.59
C ARG A 596 -33.37 15.16 36.76
N GLU A 597 -33.11 14.12 35.96
CA GLU A 597 -31.93 13.25 36.15
C GLU A 597 -30.85 13.34 35.06
N ARG A 598 -30.94 14.25 34.07
CA ARG A 598 -29.90 14.44 33.04
C ARG A 598 -28.68 15.28 33.46
N GLY A 599 -28.69 15.83 34.68
CA GLY A 599 -27.56 16.56 35.27
C GLY A 599 -26.53 15.65 35.94
N GLY A 600 -26.97 14.53 36.53
CA GLY A 600 -26.12 13.62 37.28
C GLY A 600 -25.23 12.73 36.41
N GLU A 601 -25.71 12.29 35.24
CA GLU A 601 -24.95 11.44 34.32
C GLU A 601 -23.77 12.19 33.68
N ARG A 602 -23.97 13.46 33.29
CA ARG A 602 -22.88 14.31 32.77
C ARG A 602 -21.80 14.60 33.82
N HIS A 603 -22.17 14.67 35.10
CA HIS A 603 -21.20 14.85 36.18
C HIS A 603 -20.45 13.55 36.51
N ARG A 604 -21.09 12.38 36.39
CA ARG A 604 -20.44 11.06 36.53
C ARG A 604 -19.50 10.76 35.38
N GLU A 605 -19.87 11.09 34.14
CA GLU A 605 -18.97 10.95 32.98
C GLU A 605 -17.78 11.90 33.06
N ARG A 606 -18.00 13.14 33.51
CA ARG A 606 -16.91 14.11 33.74
C ARG A 606 -15.97 13.65 34.87
N ASN A 607 -16.50 13.11 35.96
CA ASN A 607 -15.69 12.57 37.06
C ASN A 607 -14.96 11.29 36.65
N ALA A 608 -15.55 10.43 35.81
CA ALA A 608 -14.89 9.24 35.27
C ALA A 608 -13.74 9.60 34.32
N LEU A 609 -13.92 10.64 33.47
CA LEU A 609 -12.87 11.18 32.62
C LEU A 609 -11.77 11.85 33.45
N ALA A 610 -12.11 12.59 34.50
CA ALA A 610 -11.15 13.20 35.42
C ALA A 610 -10.35 12.14 36.20
N SER A 611 -10.98 11.07 36.69
CA SER A 611 -10.28 9.94 37.31
C SER A 611 -9.36 9.21 36.34
N GLN A 612 -9.77 9.01 35.08
CA GLN A 612 -8.90 8.41 34.06
C GLN A 612 -7.72 9.32 33.68
N GLN A 613 -7.91 10.64 33.70
CA GLN A 613 -6.82 11.60 33.48
C GLN A 613 -5.86 11.65 34.67
N ALA A 614 -6.37 11.60 35.91
CA ALA A 614 -5.56 11.54 37.13
C ALA A 614 -4.76 10.22 37.22
N GLU A 615 -5.35 9.08 36.85
CA GLU A 615 -4.63 7.80 36.79
C GLU A 615 -3.51 7.81 35.74
N ARG A 616 -3.72 8.46 34.59
CA ARG A 616 -2.69 8.66 33.56
C ARG A 616 -1.57 9.56 34.06
N GLN A 617 -1.90 10.67 34.73
CA GLN A 617 -0.90 11.57 35.32
C GLN A 617 -0.07 10.86 36.38
N GLN A 618 -0.68 10.09 37.29
CA GLN A 618 0.05 9.27 38.27
C GLN A 618 0.88 8.15 37.61
N GLN A 619 0.45 7.63 36.47
CA GLN A 619 1.23 6.63 35.72
C GLN A 619 2.43 7.26 35.02
N ASP A 620 2.30 8.48 34.51
CA ASP A 620 3.39 9.23 33.90
C ASP A 620 4.37 9.80 34.94
N GLU A 621 3.90 10.22 36.11
CA GLU A 621 4.76 10.57 37.26
C GLU A 621 5.54 9.37 37.75
N ARG A 622 4.91 8.20 37.94
CA ARG A 622 5.63 6.96 38.27
C ARG A 622 6.66 6.54 37.21
N ARG A 623 6.42 6.88 35.94
CA ARG A 623 7.40 6.65 34.85
C ARG A 623 8.55 7.65 34.94
N ARG A 624 8.30 8.90 35.29
CA ARG A 624 9.33 9.92 35.52
C ARG A 624 10.16 9.59 36.75
N GLU A 625 9.55 9.23 37.86
CA GLU A 625 10.26 8.78 39.07
C GLU A 625 11.09 7.51 38.81
N ASN A 626 10.57 6.53 38.06
CA ASN A 626 11.36 5.35 37.69
C ASN A 626 12.50 5.68 36.71
N ARG A 627 12.36 6.74 35.92
CA ARG A 627 13.43 7.22 35.04
C ARG A 627 14.50 7.94 35.85
N GLN A 628 14.10 8.83 36.76
CA GLN A 628 15.02 9.49 37.70
C GLN A 628 15.73 8.49 38.60
N ARG A 629 15.05 7.47 39.13
CA ARG A 629 15.70 6.38 39.88
C ARG A 629 16.68 5.55 39.06
N ARG A 630 16.45 5.42 37.74
CA ARG A 630 17.39 4.74 36.84
C ARG A 630 18.60 5.62 36.55
N GLU A 631 18.39 6.92 36.37
CA GLU A 631 19.45 7.92 36.16
C GLU A 631 20.28 8.07 37.45
N GLU A 632 19.66 8.15 38.63
CA GLU A 632 20.33 8.14 39.94
C GLU A 632 21.07 6.81 40.22
N ASN A 633 20.50 5.66 39.83
CA ASN A 633 21.21 4.38 39.96
C ASN A 633 22.37 4.27 38.96
N GLN A 634 22.25 4.87 37.76
CA GLN A 634 23.37 4.95 36.81
C GLN A 634 24.46 5.88 37.32
N GLU A 635 24.11 7.02 37.92
CA GLU A 635 25.07 7.92 38.56
C GLU A 635 25.73 7.29 39.79
N ARG A 636 25.00 6.48 40.58
CA ARG A 636 25.58 5.71 41.69
C ARG A 636 26.47 4.56 41.22
N ASP A 637 26.13 3.88 40.12
CA ASP A 637 27.00 2.83 39.55
C ASP A 637 28.27 3.44 38.93
N LEU A 638 28.20 4.67 38.38
CA LEU A 638 29.37 5.41 37.88
C LEU A 638 30.23 5.98 39.02
N GLY A 639 29.62 6.46 40.10
CA GLY A 639 30.35 6.92 41.29
C GLY A 639 30.99 5.78 42.09
N ARG A 640 30.40 4.58 42.07
CA ARG A 640 30.97 3.40 42.74
C ARG A 640 32.14 2.77 41.97
N SER A 641 32.22 3.00 40.65
CA SER A 641 33.39 2.60 39.85
C SER A 641 34.63 3.48 40.04
N GLU A 642 34.51 4.63 40.70
CA GLU A 642 35.67 5.50 41.02
C GLU A 642 36.24 5.28 42.44
N GLU A 643 35.51 4.62 43.35
CA GLU A 643 35.98 4.36 44.73
C GLU A 643 36.45 2.91 45.00
N GLU A 644 36.14 1.93 44.14
CA GLU A 644 36.66 0.55 44.28
C GLU A 644 37.85 0.32 43.33
N GLY A 645 38.90 1.12 43.55
CA GLY A 645 40.16 1.07 42.80
C GLY A 645 41.38 0.89 43.70
N ASP A 646 41.28 0.16 44.81
CA ASP A 646 42.45 -0.32 45.58
C ASP A 646 42.01 -1.37 46.62
N GLU A 647 42.09 -2.66 46.29
CA GLU A 647 42.59 -3.72 47.20
C GLU A 647 42.63 -5.10 46.50
N ALA A 648 43.78 -5.74 46.61
CA ALA A 648 44.12 -6.99 45.96
C ALA A 648 43.69 -8.25 46.76
N SER A 649 43.68 -9.37 46.03
CA SER A 649 43.97 -10.75 46.46
C SER A 649 43.11 -11.46 47.53
N ALA A 650 42.27 -12.41 47.07
CA ALA A 650 42.10 -13.71 47.73
C ALA A 650 41.37 -14.74 46.84
N ALA A 651 41.98 -15.90 46.64
CA ALA A 651 41.38 -17.07 45.98
C ALA A 651 40.35 -17.76 46.89
N PRO A 652 39.24 -18.33 46.39
CA PRO A 652 38.37 -19.15 47.22
C PRO A 652 38.73 -20.65 47.12
N ALA A 653 38.78 -21.24 48.31
CA ALA A 653 39.15 -22.61 48.59
C ALA A 653 38.07 -23.65 48.23
N VAL A 654 38.59 -24.86 48.00
CA VAL A 654 37.91 -26.16 47.88
C VAL A 654 36.98 -26.41 49.06
N LYS A 655 35.72 -26.77 48.80
CA LYS A 655 34.86 -27.48 49.77
C LYS A 655 34.06 -28.62 49.12
N GLU A 656 34.23 -29.74 49.81
CA GLU A 656 33.70 -31.09 49.79
C GLU A 656 32.32 -31.39 49.17
N LYS A 657 32.29 -32.61 48.61
CA LYS A 657 31.14 -33.37 48.12
C LYS A 657 30.15 -33.70 49.24
N PRO A 658 28.86 -33.90 48.90
CA PRO A 658 28.09 -34.98 49.48
C PRO A 658 27.67 -35.99 48.40
N ASN A 659 27.92 -37.27 48.68
CA ASN A 659 27.29 -38.41 48.04
C ASN A 659 25.77 -38.31 48.20
N PHE A 660 25.03 -38.53 47.12
CA PHE A 660 23.65 -39.02 47.23
C PHE A 660 23.35 -40.02 46.11
N GLU A 661 22.67 -41.08 46.53
CA GLU A 661 22.55 -42.38 45.90
C GLU A 661 21.59 -42.40 44.71
N LEU A 662 21.81 -43.42 43.87
CA LEU A 662 20.98 -43.86 42.77
C LEU A 662 19.55 -44.23 43.21
N SER A 663 18.56 -43.63 42.54
CA SER A 663 17.28 -44.25 42.18
C SER A 663 16.78 -43.47 40.96
N GLY A 664 16.48 -44.04 39.79
CA GLY A 664 15.78 -45.28 39.52
C GLY A 664 14.35 -44.92 39.10
N ALA A 665 14.13 -44.65 37.80
CA ALA A 665 12.88 -44.86 37.04
C ALA A 665 12.90 -44.10 35.71
N LEU A 666 13.47 -44.73 34.68
CA LEU A 666 13.05 -44.55 33.30
C LEU A 666 11.80 -45.41 33.10
N THR A 667 10.69 -44.81 32.71
CA THR A 667 9.65 -45.53 31.94
C THR A 667 9.40 -44.77 30.67
N GLU A 668 9.62 -45.52 29.61
CA GLU A 668 9.38 -45.31 28.20
C GLU A 668 8.01 -44.66 27.91
N ASP A 669 7.98 -43.79 26.90
CA ASP A 669 6.84 -43.70 26.00
C ASP A 669 7.30 -43.08 24.67
N THR A 670 7.78 -43.96 23.79
CA THR A 670 7.83 -43.72 22.35
C THR A 670 6.66 -44.45 21.72
N LYS A 671 5.79 -43.72 20.99
CA LYS A 671 5.10 -44.13 19.74
C LYS A 671 3.93 -43.19 19.45
N HIS A 672 4.08 -42.36 18.41
CA HIS A 672 3.11 -42.18 17.31
C HIS A 672 3.45 -40.92 16.51
N PHE A 673 4.17 -41.11 15.40
CA PHE A 673 4.09 -40.19 14.26
C PHE A 673 3.79 -41.03 13.03
N GLY A 674 2.55 -40.91 12.57
CA GLY A 674 2.06 -41.46 11.32
C GLY A 674 2.40 -40.54 10.15
N GLU A 675 2.64 -41.21 9.04
CA GLU A 675 2.94 -40.80 7.67
C GLU A 675 2.04 -39.68 7.11
N TRP A 676 2.64 -38.80 6.30
CA TRP A 676 2.09 -38.19 5.07
C TRP A 676 3.21 -37.90 4.09
#